data_AF-A0CLR4-F1
#
_entry.id   AF-A0CLR4-F1
#
_cell.length_a   1.000
_cell.length_b   1.000
_cell.length_c   1.000
_cell.angle_alpha   90.00
_cell.angle_beta   90.00
_cell.angle_gamma   90.00
#
_symmetry.space_group_name_H-M   'P 1'
#
loop_
_entity.id
_entity.type
_entity.pdbx_description
1 polymer ?
#
loop_
_entity_poly.entity_id
_entity_poly.type
_entity_poly.pdbx_seq_one_letter_code
_entity_poly.pdbx_strand_id
1 'polypeptide(L)'
;MLRIKINDYFEFPQKINMFKWTRDHIVENMEVEDQSDSMYILKGVLVHVGSAEGGHYYSYIRDVDKWYEFNDKVICPFQIENLKTECFGGANNNLSEWGMSNSKNAYILFYEKVKHNIPEQFYLKGSNEEILIQHVISENTEYLKSQLFCVQDYLKFIQTFASTMQIKTPYQVTHQLSKESNLSELDNLPSLRMIKLLTFFTYEVLLRNKDQQMFQYNMQVLSDLYKQEPAANFWFLDLLRNHKLLIIDLLIESSYSDVRNAFAQLIIQSITIIVEYEQHYLFEDSCIGRFLQFYIQSLLKVVKSTLRRGTEYFTVIKNILTNNQLLVKHFYQQEYFKQVYQLLQETVTEAHVYTSFKLQSLQTNNTDQPLMVICDIITKVIISCRTQSMIELNEDAPTYQFKGQKELDIDQFWLSRLLDTDDFKKYILAMIQFQPNLIDMIKHVCWKNSKISSQIMTLIVTQFLDFLIEWQYLEPLSQTVEALLKMDDNLVELRFQCLLCEPFKILSCVKGSSIMNAIVSNFDKDKNYGFCMIAILANLASQVNYVGEYFKKNKQQFEILLWKAREYKNINYGLYFPVMKIQKSIQQLSAIFEEPEKPIIQFSDEKCNQMVQEEPEPEDSNLQVIHLIQQNEINYTQTKDDSMDNNNPSDRENPSDRENPTDQLSE
;
A
#
# COMPACT_ATOMS: atom_id res chain seq x y z
N MET A 1 -19.47 -10.49 26.38
CA MET A 1 -19.77 -9.04 26.41
C MET A 1 -21.17 -8.87 26.96
N LEU A 2 -21.40 -7.90 27.85
CA LEU A 2 -22.76 -7.51 28.25
C LEU A 2 -23.44 -6.77 27.08
N ARG A 3 -24.76 -6.92 26.93
CA ARG A 3 -25.53 -6.12 25.96
C ARG A 3 -25.93 -4.82 26.66
N ILE A 4 -25.73 -3.68 25.99
CA ILE A 4 -26.04 -2.35 26.53
C ILE A 4 -26.92 -1.63 25.51
N LYS A 5 -27.98 -0.98 25.98
CA LYS A 5 -28.83 -0.13 25.13
C LYS A 5 -28.17 1.24 25.00
N ILE A 6 -27.86 1.65 23.78
CA ILE A 6 -27.43 3.02 23.47
C ILE A 6 -28.65 3.93 23.58
N ASN A 7 -28.53 5.06 24.27
CA ASN A 7 -29.62 6.03 24.48
C ASN A 7 -29.24 7.47 24.07
N ASP A 8 -28.20 7.57 23.24
CA ASP A 8 -27.64 8.80 22.70
C ASP A 8 -28.66 9.55 21.83
N TYR A 9 -28.39 10.82 21.51
CA TYR A 9 -29.26 11.61 20.65
C TYR A 9 -29.16 11.13 19.19
N PHE A 10 -30.27 10.63 18.63
CA PHE A 10 -30.38 10.26 17.23
C PHE A 10 -31.65 10.85 16.61
N GLU A 11 -31.46 11.82 15.72
CA GLU A 11 -32.53 12.54 15.02
C GLU A 11 -32.85 11.90 13.67
N PHE A 12 -34.14 11.80 13.35
CA PHE A 12 -34.64 11.25 12.08
C PHE A 12 -35.73 12.16 11.49
N PRO A 13 -35.72 12.42 10.16
CA PRO A 13 -36.59 13.42 9.55
C PRO A 13 -37.98 12.85 9.21
N GLN A 14 -39.02 13.68 9.23
CA GLN A 14 -40.37 13.26 8.81
C GLN A 14 -40.48 12.93 7.31
N LYS A 15 -39.52 13.39 6.49
CA LYS A 15 -39.39 13.08 5.06
C LYS A 15 -37.92 12.79 4.74
N ILE A 16 -37.66 11.76 3.95
CA ILE A 16 -36.31 11.41 3.50
C ILE A 16 -36.30 11.14 1.99
N ASN A 17 -35.32 11.69 1.29
CA ASN A 17 -35.03 11.30 -0.10
C ASN A 17 -33.94 10.22 -0.06
N MET A 18 -34.25 9.03 -0.58
CA MET A 18 -33.31 7.91 -0.60
C MET A 18 -32.42 7.87 -1.84
N PHE A 19 -32.65 8.73 -2.85
CA PHE A 19 -32.00 8.67 -4.17
C PHE A 19 -30.48 8.61 -4.11
N LYS A 20 -29.86 9.43 -3.24
CA LYS A 20 -28.39 9.51 -3.08
C LYS A 20 -27.72 8.25 -2.53
N TRP A 21 -28.50 7.22 -2.17
CA TRP A 21 -28.01 5.90 -1.75
C TRP A 21 -28.45 4.77 -2.71
N THR A 22 -29.06 5.10 -3.85
CA THR A 22 -29.41 4.13 -4.90
C THR A 22 -28.19 3.78 -5.76
N ARG A 23 -28.28 2.65 -6.46
CA ARG A 23 -27.32 2.28 -7.52
C ARG A 23 -27.20 3.38 -8.58
N ASP A 24 -28.34 3.92 -8.99
CA ASP A 24 -28.48 4.84 -10.11
C ASP A 24 -27.68 6.14 -9.87
N HIS A 25 -27.59 6.57 -8.60
CA HIS A 25 -26.70 7.66 -8.19
C HIS A 25 -25.24 7.19 -7.97
N ILE A 26 -25.00 6.08 -7.25
CA ILE A 26 -23.66 5.65 -6.81
C ILE A 26 -22.79 5.07 -7.95
N VAL A 27 -23.41 4.40 -8.91
CA VAL A 27 -22.74 3.62 -9.98
C VAL A 27 -22.94 4.25 -11.35
N GLU A 28 -24.07 4.91 -11.56
CA GLU A 28 -24.50 5.42 -12.87
C GLU A 28 -24.51 6.97 -12.92
N ASN A 29 -24.05 7.63 -11.83
CA ASN A 29 -23.79 9.07 -11.70
C ASN A 29 -24.96 9.98 -12.10
N MET A 30 -26.21 9.54 -11.91
CA MET A 30 -27.37 10.38 -12.19
C MET A 30 -27.46 11.57 -11.23
N GLU A 31 -27.68 12.77 -11.79
CA GLU A 31 -27.83 14.01 -11.05
C GLU A 31 -29.14 14.06 -10.25
N VAL A 32 -29.17 14.89 -9.19
CA VAL A 32 -30.16 14.79 -8.11
C VAL A 32 -31.49 15.51 -8.41
N GLU A 33 -31.56 16.31 -9.47
CA GLU A 33 -32.57 17.37 -9.58
C GLU A 33 -33.99 16.93 -9.98
N ASP A 34 -34.21 15.71 -10.51
CA ASP A 34 -35.47 15.37 -11.20
C ASP A 34 -36.11 14.01 -10.83
N GLN A 35 -35.93 13.51 -9.60
CA GLN A 35 -36.59 12.28 -9.13
C GLN A 35 -37.34 12.42 -7.80
N SER A 36 -38.63 12.77 -7.89
CA SER A 36 -39.59 12.66 -6.79
C SER A 36 -39.84 11.21 -6.35
N ASP A 37 -39.61 10.26 -7.25
CA ASP A 37 -39.90 8.83 -7.07
C ASP A 37 -38.89 8.08 -6.18
N SER A 38 -38.10 8.81 -5.38
CA SER A 38 -37.29 8.29 -4.26
C SER A 38 -37.61 8.96 -2.91
N MET A 39 -38.73 9.71 -2.84
CA MET A 39 -39.22 10.34 -1.61
C MET A 39 -39.98 9.36 -0.71
N TYR A 40 -39.72 9.44 0.59
CA TYR A 40 -40.37 8.66 1.64
C TYR A 40 -40.87 9.56 2.77
N ILE A 41 -42.00 9.21 3.38
CA ILE A 41 -42.62 9.93 4.51
C ILE A 41 -42.71 9.00 5.72
N LEU A 42 -42.35 9.51 6.90
CA LEU A 42 -42.47 8.79 8.16
C LEU A 42 -43.95 8.52 8.49
N LYS A 43 -44.29 7.25 8.67
CA LYS A 43 -45.63 6.74 8.98
C LYS A 43 -45.73 6.10 10.36
N GLY A 44 -44.62 5.65 10.94
CA GLY A 44 -44.64 5.08 12.29
C GLY A 44 -43.27 5.07 12.96
N VAL A 45 -43.28 5.06 14.30
CA VAL A 45 -42.11 4.94 15.16
C VAL A 45 -42.44 3.95 16.27
N LEU A 46 -41.72 2.83 16.32
CA LEU A 46 -41.73 1.94 17.47
C LEU A 46 -40.73 2.47 18.50
N VAL A 47 -41.21 2.79 19.70
CA VAL A 47 -40.42 3.32 20.81
C VAL A 47 -40.18 2.21 21.82
N HIS A 48 -38.97 2.17 22.37
CA HIS A 48 -38.59 1.23 23.42
C HIS A 48 -38.13 1.98 24.68
N VAL A 49 -38.58 1.54 25.85
CA VAL A 49 -38.19 2.09 27.17
C VAL A 49 -37.67 0.95 28.04
N GLY A 50 -36.35 0.88 28.27
CA GLY A 50 -35.76 -0.22 29.03
C GLY A 50 -34.24 -0.39 28.85
N SER A 51 -33.73 -1.56 29.27
CA SER A 51 -32.35 -2.00 29.06
C SER A 51 -32.19 -2.77 27.74
N ALA A 52 -31.04 -3.38 27.48
CA ALA A 52 -30.90 -4.31 26.34
C ALA A 52 -31.46 -5.72 26.61
N GLU A 53 -32.00 -5.96 27.81
CA GLU A 53 -32.45 -7.27 28.28
C GLU A 53 -33.96 -7.29 28.60
N GLY A 54 -34.58 -6.13 28.83
CA GLY A 54 -36.02 -6.00 29.03
C GLY A 54 -36.49 -4.54 29.10
N GLY A 55 -37.76 -4.32 28.78
CA GLY A 55 -38.38 -2.99 28.71
C GLY A 55 -39.81 -3.04 28.17
N HIS A 56 -40.40 -1.87 27.91
CA HIS A 56 -41.74 -1.72 27.33
C HIS A 56 -41.69 -1.17 25.90
N TYR A 57 -42.65 -1.58 25.07
CA TYR A 57 -42.79 -1.16 23.67
C TYR A 57 -44.17 -0.55 23.42
N TYR A 58 -44.19 0.56 22.71
CA TYR A 58 -45.39 1.22 22.20
C TYR A 58 -45.01 1.96 20.90
N SER A 59 -46.00 2.47 20.17
CA SER A 59 -45.71 3.13 18.88
C SER A 59 -46.46 4.43 18.68
N TYR A 60 -45.81 5.37 18.00
CA TYR A 60 -46.45 6.52 17.40
C TYR A 60 -46.76 6.18 15.94
N ILE A 61 -48.03 6.23 15.53
CA ILE A 61 -48.48 5.88 14.17
C ILE A 61 -49.23 7.07 13.57
N ARG A 62 -48.97 7.34 12.28
CA ARG A 62 -49.64 8.36 11.49
C ARG A 62 -50.75 7.75 10.63
N ASP A 63 -51.99 7.95 11.05
CA ASP A 63 -53.15 7.69 10.19
C ASP A 63 -53.55 8.98 9.45
N VAL A 64 -53.66 8.89 8.12
CA VAL A 64 -53.74 10.04 7.20
C VAL A 64 -52.66 11.10 7.52
N ASP A 65 -53.06 12.18 8.20
CA ASP A 65 -52.23 13.31 8.64
C ASP A 65 -52.26 13.55 10.15
N LYS A 66 -52.84 12.64 10.93
CA LYS A 66 -52.91 12.71 12.40
C LYS A 66 -52.04 11.63 13.02
N TRP A 67 -51.39 11.98 14.13
CA TRP A 67 -50.56 11.05 14.88
C TRP A 67 -51.28 10.57 16.13
N TYR A 68 -51.03 9.31 16.50
CA TYR A 68 -51.58 8.66 17.68
C TYR A 68 -50.50 7.83 18.39
N GLU A 69 -50.48 7.86 19.72
CA GLU A 69 -49.78 6.87 20.54
C GLU A 69 -50.65 5.63 20.68
N PHE A 70 -50.09 4.47 20.35
CA PHE A 70 -50.66 3.14 20.58
C PHE A 70 -49.84 2.43 21.66
N ASN A 71 -50.40 2.34 22.86
CA ASN A 71 -49.75 1.85 24.07
C ASN A 71 -50.62 0.75 24.71
N ASP A 72 -50.33 -0.50 24.34
CA ASP A 72 -51.14 -1.70 24.59
C ASP A 72 -52.64 -1.55 24.24
N LYS A 73 -53.45 -1.16 25.22
CA LYS A 73 -54.92 -1.04 25.14
C LYS A 73 -55.39 0.41 25.08
N VAL A 74 -54.47 1.36 25.18
CA VAL A 74 -54.72 2.80 25.21
C VAL A 74 -54.27 3.41 23.89
N ILE A 75 -55.13 4.21 23.28
CA ILE A 75 -54.85 4.97 22.06
C ILE A 75 -55.11 6.44 22.35
N CYS A 76 -54.07 7.27 22.24
CA CYS A 76 -54.12 8.70 22.55
C CYS A 76 -53.70 9.54 21.33
N PRO A 77 -54.27 10.73 21.09
CA PRO A 77 -53.74 11.65 20.08
C PRO A 77 -52.31 12.09 20.44
N PHE A 78 -51.41 12.10 19.46
CA PHE A 78 -50.03 12.55 19.61
C PHE A 78 -49.81 13.86 18.83
N GLN A 79 -48.96 14.75 19.37
CA GLN A 79 -48.55 15.99 18.70
C GLN A 79 -47.15 15.78 18.13
N ILE A 80 -46.98 15.98 16.82
CA ILE A 80 -45.76 15.61 16.09
C ILE A 80 -44.55 16.48 16.46
N GLU A 81 -44.82 17.65 17.05
CA GLU A 81 -43.88 18.57 17.65
C GLU A 81 -43.09 17.91 18.79
N ASN A 82 -43.72 16.96 19.50
CA ASN A 82 -43.11 16.21 20.61
C ASN A 82 -42.22 15.03 20.12
N LEU A 83 -42.13 14.76 18.81
CA LEU A 83 -41.32 13.65 18.27
C LEU A 83 -39.88 13.69 18.78
N LYS A 84 -39.30 14.89 18.89
CA LYS A 84 -37.94 15.09 19.39
C LYS A 84 -37.78 14.71 20.86
N THR A 85 -38.71 15.10 21.73
CA THR A 85 -38.63 14.77 23.17
C THR A 85 -38.94 13.30 23.42
N GLU A 86 -39.88 12.73 22.68
CA GLU A 86 -40.36 11.37 22.93
C GLU A 86 -39.57 10.27 22.21
N CYS A 87 -38.83 10.58 21.14
CA CYS A 87 -38.23 9.55 20.28
C CYS A 87 -36.72 9.68 20.03
N PHE A 88 -36.11 10.87 20.11
CA PHE A 88 -34.71 11.04 19.66
C PHE A 88 -33.66 10.63 20.70
N GLY A 89 -34.02 10.39 21.96
CA GLY A 89 -33.05 10.12 23.02
C GLY A 89 -32.16 11.33 23.33
N GLY A 90 -30.95 11.09 23.84
CA GLY A 90 -30.06 12.15 24.35
C GLY A 90 -30.50 12.69 25.71
N ALA A 91 -29.57 13.20 26.51
CA ALA A 91 -29.75 13.39 27.96
C ALA A 91 -30.76 14.48 28.35
N ASN A 92 -32.02 14.09 28.56
CA ASN A 92 -33.04 14.89 29.24
C ASN A 92 -33.03 14.60 30.75
N ASN A 93 -33.14 15.65 31.58
CA ASN A 93 -33.07 15.55 33.05
C ASN A 93 -34.31 14.91 33.73
N ASN A 94 -35.20 14.27 32.95
CA ASN A 94 -36.44 13.68 33.47
C ASN A 94 -36.22 12.19 33.76
N LEU A 95 -36.53 11.78 34.98
CA LEU A 95 -36.64 10.37 35.36
C LEU A 95 -37.84 9.75 34.65
N SER A 96 -37.67 8.54 34.12
CA SER A 96 -38.81 7.73 33.64
C SER A 96 -39.62 7.20 34.82
N GLU A 97 -40.86 6.77 34.54
CA GLU A 97 -41.76 6.11 35.50
C GLU A 97 -41.15 4.85 36.15
N TRP A 98 -40.11 4.28 35.51
CA TRP A 98 -39.35 3.12 35.97
C TRP A 98 -38.04 3.49 36.70
N GLY A 99 -37.85 4.75 37.10
CA GLY A 99 -36.68 5.23 37.84
C GLY A 99 -35.37 5.32 37.04
N MET A 100 -35.30 4.73 35.86
CA MET A 100 -34.19 4.94 34.91
C MET A 100 -34.22 6.38 34.39
N SER A 101 -33.07 7.06 34.35
CA SER A 101 -32.92 8.23 33.51
C SER A 101 -32.90 7.82 32.03
N ASN A 102 -33.64 8.56 31.22
CA ASN A 102 -33.38 8.71 29.78
C ASN A 102 -33.28 7.42 28.92
N SER A 103 -34.04 6.38 29.23
CA SER A 103 -34.05 5.11 28.48
C SER A 103 -35.07 5.05 27.33
N LYS A 104 -35.77 6.16 27.02
CA LYS A 104 -36.83 6.29 26.01
C LYS A 104 -36.26 6.80 24.68
N ASN A 105 -36.45 6.04 23.59
CA ASN A 105 -36.09 6.42 22.23
C ASN A 105 -36.69 5.45 21.18
N ALA A 106 -36.69 5.88 19.92
CA ALA A 106 -37.07 5.08 18.77
C ALA A 106 -36.15 3.86 18.59
N TYR A 107 -36.74 2.72 18.26
CA TYR A 107 -36.04 1.47 17.96
C TYR A 107 -36.26 1.01 16.50
N ILE A 108 -37.45 1.22 15.94
CA ILE A 108 -37.76 0.95 14.52
C ILE A 108 -38.53 2.13 13.94
N LEU A 109 -38.17 2.55 12.73
CA LEU A 109 -38.84 3.61 11.97
C LEU A 109 -39.54 3.01 10.74
N PHE A 110 -40.79 3.39 10.51
CA PHE A 110 -41.60 2.97 9.37
C PHE A 110 -41.80 4.16 8.45
N TYR A 111 -41.32 4.04 7.21
CA TYR A 111 -41.48 5.04 6.15
C TYR A 111 -42.26 4.44 4.98
N GLU A 112 -43.20 5.22 4.41
CA GLU A 112 -43.90 4.85 3.17
C GLU A 112 -43.36 5.67 1.99
N LYS A 113 -43.17 5.01 0.83
CA LYS A 113 -42.78 5.66 -0.42
C LYS A 113 -43.90 6.58 -0.90
N VAL A 114 -43.58 7.82 -1.26
CA VAL A 114 -44.54 8.73 -1.90
C VAL A 114 -44.91 8.18 -3.27
N LYS A 115 -46.20 7.89 -3.48
CA LYS A 115 -46.74 7.40 -4.76
C LYS A 115 -47.25 8.59 -5.57
N HIS A 116 -46.65 8.86 -6.72
CA HIS A 116 -47.19 9.81 -7.68
C HIS A 116 -48.21 9.11 -8.59
N ASN A 117 -49.47 9.56 -8.53
CA ASN A 117 -50.57 9.19 -9.45
C ASN A 117 -50.76 7.70 -9.76
N ILE A 118 -50.72 6.82 -8.76
CA ILE A 118 -51.26 5.46 -8.87
C ILE A 118 -52.73 5.48 -8.44
N PRO A 119 -53.70 5.04 -9.28
CA PRO A 119 -55.12 5.03 -8.90
C PRO A 119 -55.42 4.20 -7.64
N GLU A 120 -56.36 4.67 -6.83
CA GLU A 120 -56.88 3.97 -5.64
C GLU A 120 -57.69 2.73 -6.03
N GLN A 121 -57.00 1.63 -6.40
CA GLN A 121 -57.66 0.35 -6.65
C GLN A 121 -56.80 -0.89 -6.40
N PHE A 122 -55.75 -0.77 -5.58
CA PHE A 122 -55.12 -1.93 -4.95
C PHE A 122 -55.96 -2.45 -3.78
N TYR A 123 -57.15 -2.98 -4.11
CA TYR A 123 -57.71 -4.06 -3.31
C TYR A 123 -56.69 -5.19 -3.30
N LEU A 124 -56.27 -5.61 -2.10
CA LEU A 124 -55.62 -6.90 -1.92
C LEU A 124 -56.65 -7.99 -2.23
N LYS A 125 -56.78 -8.37 -3.52
CA LYS A 125 -57.21 -9.71 -3.87
C LYS A 125 -56.32 -10.66 -3.09
N GLY A 126 -56.91 -11.50 -2.25
CA GLY A 126 -56.18 -12.54 -1.54
C GLY A 126 -55.31 -13.29 -2.53
N SER A 127 -53.99 -13.25 -2.32
CA SER A 127 -53.03 -14.01 -3.12
C SER A 127 -53.42 -15.48 -3.05
N ASN A 128 -53.39 -16.18 -4.20
CA ASN A 128 -53.73 -17.61 -4.27
C ASN A 128 -53.07 -18.34 -3.10
N GLU A 129 -53.89 -18.95 -2.23
CA GLU A 129 -53.40 -19.57 -1.00
C GLU A 129 -52.37 -20.65 -1.34
N GLU A 130 -52.55 -21.38 -2.44
CA GLU A 130 -51.56 -22.35 -2.96
C GLU A 130 -50.20 -21.72 -3.29
N ILE A 131 -50.16 -20.50 -3.83
CA ILE A 131 -48.90 -19.80 -4.15
C ILE A 131 -48.23 -19.30 -2.87
N LEU A 132 -49.01 -18.75 -1.93
CA LEU A 132 -48.50 -18.39 -0.60
C LEU A 132 -47.97 -19.62 0.15
N ILE A 133 -48.71 -20.72 0.15
CA ILE A 133 -48.34 -21.98 0.81
C ILE A 133 -47.09 -22.57 0.16
N GLN A 134 -46.97 -22.59 -1.17
CA GLN A 134 -45.75 -23.04 -1.85
C GLN A 134 -44.56 -22.13 -1.55
N HIS A 135 -44.74 -20.80 -1.51
CA HIS A 135 -43.69 -19.86 -1.17
C HIS A 135 -43.20 -20.06 0.28
N VAL A 136 -44.13 -20.08 1.24
CA VAL A 136 -43.85 -20.31 2.67
C VAL A 136 -43.25 -21.70 2.91
N ILE A 137 -43.68 -22.75 2.21
CA ILE A 137 -43.04 -24.07 2.27
C ILE A 137 -41.62 -24.02 1.69
N SER A 138 -41.40 -23.31 0.57
CA SER A 138 -40.07 -23.14 -0.02
C SER A 138 -39.13 -22.40 0.92
N GLU A 139 -39.52 -21.24 1.43
CA GLU A 139 -38.76 -20.44 2.38
C GLU A 139 -38.44 -21.22 3.67
N ASN A 140 -39.43 -21.90 4.27
CA ASN A 140 -39.18 -22.73 5.45
C ASN A 140 -38.29 -23.93 5.13
N THR A 141 -38.38 -24.51 3.93
CA THR A 141 -37.52 -25.63 3.52
C THR A 141 -36.08 -25.17 3.29
N GLU A 142 -35.86 -24.00 2.69
CA GLU A 142 -34.53 -23.40 2.54
C GLU A 142 -33.95 -22.95 3.88
N TYR A 143 -34.77 -22.36 4.75
CA TYR A 143 -34.39 -22.03 6.12
C TYR A 143 -33.95 -23.29 6.89
N LEU A 144 -34.77 -24.34 6.92
CA LEU A 144 -34.43 -25.60 7.60
C LEU A 144 -33.18 -26.28 7.01
N LYS A 145 -33.01 -26.28 5.68
CA LYS A 145 -31.76 -26.71 5.03
C LYS A 145 -30.56 -25.90 5.51
N SER A 146 -30.68 -24.56 5.53
CA SER A 146 -29.59 -23.67 5.99
C SER A 146 -29.20 -23.95 7.45
N GLN A 147 -30.17 -24.19 8.34
CA GLN A 147 -29.90 -24.56 9.72
C GLN A 147 -29.19 -25.91 9.80
N LEU A 148 -29.64 -26.92 9.05
CA LEU A 148 -29.05 -28.26 9.02
C LEU A 148 -27.60 -28.27 8.50
N PHE A 149 -27.29 -27.49 7.46
CA PHE A 149 -25.93 -27.40 6.92
C PHE A 149 -24.93 -26.77 7.91
N CYS A 150 -25.41 -26.00 8.89
CA CYS A 150 -24.58 -25.40 9.94
C CYS A 150 -24.45 -26.28 11.20
N VAL A 151 -25.05 -27.47 11.24
CA VAL A 151 -24.95 -28.39 12.40
C VAL A 151 -23.59 -29.09 12.43
N GLN A 152 -22.99 -29.17 13.62
CA GLN A 152 -21.68 -29.79 13.86
C GLN A 152 -21.55 -31.24 13.39
N ASP A 153 -22.64 -32.00 13.32
CA ASP A 153 -22.61 -33.38 12.83
C ASP A 153 -22.67 -33.47 11.29
N TYR A 154 -23.29 -32.49 10.61
CA TYR A 154 -23.18 -32.35 9.16
C TYR A 154 -21.76 -31.92 8.75
N LEU A 155 -21.17 -30.99 9.52
CA LEU A 155 -19.77 -30.59 9.39
C LEU A 155 -18.80 -31.78 9.47
N LYS A 156 -18.89 -32.59 10.54
CA LYS A 156 -18.07 -33.81 10.73
C LYS A 156 -18.32 -34.85 9.64
N PHE A 157 -19.57 -35.02 9.19
CA PHE A 157 -19.92 -35.92 8.10
C PHE A 157 -19.20 -35.53 6.81
N ILE A 158 -19.30 -34.26 6.39
CA ILE A 158 -18.63 -33.75 5.18
C ILE A 158 -17.10 -33.92 5.29
N GLN A 159 -16.49 -33.61 6.44
CA GLN A 159 -15.05 -33.76 6.66
C GLN A 159 -14.58 -35.23 6.62
N THR A 160 -15.37 -36.15 7.19
CA THR A 160 -15.09 -37.59 7.17
C THR A 160 -15.29 -38.19 5.77
N PHE A 161 -16.30 -37.73 5.04
CA PHE A 161 -16.56 -38.14 3.65
C PHE A 161 -15.48 -37.64 2.69
N ALA A 162 -14.99 -36.41 2.88
CA ALA A 162 -13.90 -35.85 2.09
C ALA A 162 -12.56 -36.59 2.33
N SER A 163 -12.24 -36.89 3.59
CA SER A 163 -10.95 -37.51 3.98
C SER A 163 -10.87 -39.04 3.74
N THR A 164 -11.99 -39.71 3.46
CA THR A 164 -12.03 -41.15 3.14
C THR A 164 -11.96 -41.48 1.64
N MET A 165 -12.02 -40.46 0.76
CA MET A 165 -11.95 -40.64 -0.69
C MET A 165 -10.50 -40.85 -1.18
N GLN A 166 -10.21 -42.01 -1.75
CA GLN A 166 -8.98 -42.28 -2.51
C GLN A 166 -9.32 -42.52 -3.99
N ILE A 167 -9.33 -41.45 -4.80
CA ILE A 167 -9.63 -41.53 -6.24
C ILE A 167 -8.60 -40.68 -7.00
N LYS A 168 -8.13 -41.18 -8.14
CA LYS A 168 -7.31 -40.44 -9.12
C LYS A 168 -7.92 -40.62 -10.50
N THR A 169 -8.30 -39.54 -11.16
CA THR A 169 -8.75 -39.60 -12.56
C THR A 169 -7.58 -39.97 -13.49
N PRO A 170 -7.75 -40.90 -14.44
CA PRO A 170 -6.69 -41.27 -15.38
C PRO A 170 -6.26 -40.08 -16.26
N TYR A 171 -4.95 -39.86 -16.36
CA TYR A 171 -4.32 -38.74 -17.11
C TYR A 171 -4.84 -38.56 -18.55
N GLN A 172 -5.23 -39.65 -19.22
CA GLN A 172 -5.80 -39.62 -20.58
C GLN A 172 -7.14 -38.86 -20.66
N VAL A 173 -7.97 -38.92 -19.61
CA VAL A 173 -9.21 -38.14 -19.52
C VAL A 173 -8.87 -36.66 -19.26
N THR A 174 -7.90 -36.40 -18.38
CA THR A 174 -7.44 -35.03 -18.07
C THR A 174 -6.89 -34.29 -19.30
N HIS A 175 -6.13 -34.97 -20.16
CA HIS A 175 -5.56 -34.32 -21.35
C HIS A 175 -6.65 -33.86 -22.35
N GLN A 176 -7.83 -34.49 -22.36
CA GLN A 176 -8.95 -34.07 -23.20
C GLN A 176 -9.62 -32.77 -22.72
N LEU A 177 -9.38 -32.32 -21.48
CA LEU A 177 -9.94 -31.10 -20.89
C LEU A 177 -9.35 -29.80 -21.44
N SER A 178 -8.18 -29.89 -22.08
CA SER A 178 -7.55 -28.77 -22.79
C SER A 178 -8.36 -28.26 -23.99
N LYS A 179 -9.44 -28.96 -24.38
CA LYS A 179 -10.32 -28.62 -25.51
C LYS A 179 -11.78 -28.65 -25.03
N GLU A 180 -12.55 -27.63 -25.37
CA GLU A 180 -13.80 -27.27 -24.66
C GLU A 180 -14.96 -28.30 -24.73
N SER A 181 -14.88 -29.35 -25.54
CA SER A 181 -16.07 -30.08 -26.02
C SER A 181 -16.76 -31.04 -25.03
N ASN A 182 -16.11 -31.49 -23.95
CA ASN A 182 -16.58 -32.65 -23.16
C ASN A 182 -16.80 -32.40 -21.65
N LEU A 183 -16.86 -31.15 -21.17
CA LEU A 183 -17.03 -30.84 -19.73
C LEU A 183 -18.27 -31.51 -19.08
N SER A 184 -19.34 -31.73 -19.85
CA SER A 184 -20.57 -32.39 -19.40
C SER A 184 -20.43 -33.89 -19.10
N GLU A 185 -19.41 -34.57 -19.63
CA GLU A 185 -19.15 -35.98 -19.30
C GLU A 185 -18.49 -36.11 -17.92
N LEU A 186 -17.64 -35.14 -17.56
CA LEU A 186 -16.94 -35.10 -16.27
C LEU A 186 -17.86 -34.79 -15.09
N ASP A 187 -19.02 -34.19 -15.34
CA ASP A 187 -20.07 -34.04 -14.33
C ASP A 187 -20.59 -35.39 -13.79
N ASN A 188 -20.17 -36.53 -14.34
CA ASN A 188 -20.44 -37.87 -13.81
C ASN A 188 -19.33 -38.45 -12.92
N LEU A 189 -18.15 -37.82 -12.82
CA LEU A 189 -17.06 -38.30 -11.97
C LEU A 189 -17.39 -38.12 -10.47
N PRO A 190 -17.40 -39.19 -9.64
CA PRO A 190 -17.73 -39.09 -8.22
C PRO A 190 -16.76 -38.22 -7.42
N SER A 191 -15.46 -38.27 -7.75
CA SER A 191 -14.42 -37.40 -7.17
C SER A 191 -14.72 -35.93 -7.40
N LEU A 192 -14.95 -35.55 -8.68
CA LEU A 192 -15.29 -34.18 -9.04
C LEU A 192 -16.59 -33.74 -8.36
N ARG A 193 -17.66 -34.55 -8.37
CA ARG A 193 -18.92 -34.22 -7.66
C ARG A 193 -18.71 -33.93 -6.17
N MET A 194 -17.88 -34.73 -5.48
CA MET A 194 -17.57 -34.52 -4.07
C MET A 194 -16.78 -33.22 -3.85
N ILE A 195 -15.78 -32.96 -4.70
CA ILE A 195 -14.99 -31.72 -4.62
C ILE A 195 -15.87 -30.49 -4.90
N LYS A 196 -16.75 -30.53 -5.91
CA LYS A 196 -17.74 -29.47 -6.16
C LYS A 196 -18.56 -29.19 -4.90
N LEU A 197 -19.12 -30.23 -4.27
CA LEU A 197 -19.91 -30.13 -3.04
C LEU A 197 -19.11 -29.48 -1.90
N LEU A 198 -17.86 -29.90 -1.67
CA LEU A 198 -17.02 -29.35 -0.60
C LEU A 198 -16.60 -27.90 -0.88
N THR A 199 -16.35 -27.54 -2.15
CA THR A 199 -16.04 -26.18 -2.58
C THR A 199 -17.23 -25.24 -2.31
N PHE A 200 -18.44 -25.58 -2.77
CA PHE A 200 -19.64 -24.80 -2.48
C PHE A 200 -19.94 -24.74 -0.98
N PHE A 201 -19.85 -25.85 -0.25
CA PHE A 201 -20.05 -25.87 1.20
C PHE A 201 -19.08 -24.93 1.95
N THR A 202 -17.83 -24.86 1.51
CA THR A 202 -16.80 -24.04 2.18
C THR A 202 -16.99 -22.54 1.92
N TYR A 203 -17.42 -22.13 0.72
CA TYR A 203 -17.65 -20.71 0.40
C TYR A 203 -19.08 -20.21 0.70
N GLU A 204 -20.10 -21.05 0.55
CA GLU A 204 -21.50 -20.64 0.76
C GLU A 204 -21.99 -20.86 2.19
N VAL A 205 -21.52 -21.90 2.89
CA VAL A 205 -21.99 -22.24 4.26
C VAL A 205 -20.97 -21.83 5.31
N LEU A 206 -19.74 -22.34 5.25
CA LEU A 206 -18.74 -22.08 6.31
C LEU A 206 -18.39 -20.60 6.48
N LEU A 207 -18.23 -19.88 5.37
CA LEU A 207 -17.95 -18.44 5.42
C LEU A 207 -19.03 -17.64 6.16
N ARG A 208 -20.31 -18.01 6.00
CA ARG A 208 -21.45 -17.36 6.68
C ARG A 208 -21.46 -17.64 8.19
N ASN A 209 -20.96 -18.80 8.61
CA ASN A 209 -20.86 -19.19 10.02
C ASN A 209 -19.74 -18.49 10.80
N LYS A 210 -18.83 -17.76 10.12
CA LYS A 210 -17.70 -17.02 10.71
C LYS A 210 -16.69 -17.86 11.51
N ASP A 211 -16.75 -19.18 11.40
CA ASP A 211 -15.76 -20.09 12.00
C ASP A 211 -14.50 -20.12 11.12
N GLN A 212 -13.55 -19.24 11.47
CA GLN A 212 -12.29 -19.10 10.74
C GLN A 212 -11.41 -20.35 10.82
N GLN A 213 -11.47 -21.11 11.92
CA GLN A 213 -10.64 -22.32 12.10
C GLN A 213 -11.17 -23.47 11.23
N MET A 214 -12.49 -23.70 11.23
CA MET A 214 -13.10 -24.70 10.36
C MET A 214 -13.00 -24.32 8.88
N PHE A 215 -13.07 -23.02 8.54
CA PHE A 215 -12.79 -22.55 7.18
C PHE A 215 -11.35 -22.83 6.75
N GLN A 216 -10.34 -22.47 7.57
CA GLN A 216 -8.93 -22.74 7.26
C GLN A 216 -8.65 -24.24 7.13
N TYR A 217 -9.22 -25.09 7.99
CA TYR A 217 -9.10 -26.54 7.89
C TYR A 217 -9.73 -27.09 6.60
N ASN A 218 -10.97 -26.70 6.27
CA ASN A 218 -11.61 -27.12 5.02
C ASN A 218 -10.86 -26.63 3.78
N MET A 219 -10.22 -25.45 3.82
CA MET A 219 -9.35 -24.95 2.75
C MET A 219 -8.08 -25.80 2.56
N GLN A 220 -7.52 -26.38 3.63
CA GLN A 220 -6.41 -27.33 3.52
C GLN A 220 -6.88 -28.65 2.87
N VAL A 221 -8.01 -29.20 3.31
CA VAL A 221 -8.61 -30.41 2.71
C VAL A 221 -8.94 -30.19 1.23
N LEU A 222 -9.51 -29.03 0.87
CA LEU A 222 -9.73 -28.65 -0.53
C LEU A 222 -8.43 -28.54 -1.33
N SER A 223 -7.40 -27.89 -0.79
CA SER A 223 -6.07 -27.80 -1.42
C SER A 223 -5.52 -29.19 -1.77
N ASP A 224 -5.57 -30.15 -0.85
CA ASP A 224 -5.06 -31.50 -1.07
C ASP A 224 -5.93 -32.35 -2.00
N LEU A 225 -7.25 -32.14 -2.04
CA LEU A 225 -8.14 -32.79 -3.01
C LEU A 225 -7.91 -32.25 -4.43
N TYR A 226 -7.76 -30.93 -4.60
CA TYR A 226 -7.46 -30.31 -5.89
C TYR A 226 -6.10 -30.77 -6.46
N LYS A 227 -5.09 -31.03 -5.61
CA LYS A 227 -3.81 -31.65 -6.04
C LYS A 227 -3.98 -33.06 -6.59
N GLN A 228 -4.97 -33.81 -6.11
CA GLN A 228 -5.22 -35.21 -6.50
C GLN A 228 -6.15 -35.34 -7.71
N GLU A 229 -7.00 -34.34 -7.96
CA GLU A 229 -8.00 -34.35 -9.01
C GLU A 229 -7.80 -33.17 -9.98
N PRO A 230 -6.95 -33.30 -11.01
CA PRO A 230 -6.73 -32.27 -12.03
C PRO A 230 -8.02 -31.68 -12.61
N ALA A 231 -9.04 -32.51 -12.84
CA ALA A 231 -10.34 -32.08 -13.37
C ALA A 231 -11.06 -31.03 -12.49
N ALA A 232 -10.84 -31.05 -11.17
CA ALA A 232 -11.41 -30.05 -10.26
C ALA A 232 -10.82 -28.65 -10.49
N ASN A 233 -9.53 -28.57 -10.83
CA ASN A 233 -8.86 -27.31 -11.15
C ASN A 233 -9.44 -26.70 -12.45
N PHE A 234 -9.58 -27.51 -13.51
CA PHE A 234 -10.20 -27.08 -14.78
C PHE A 234 -11.63 -26.57 -14.56
N TRP A 235 -12.46 -27.34 -13.82
CA TRP A 235 -13.81 -26.90 -13.47
C TRP A 235 -13.80 -25.62 -12.64
N PHE A 236 -12.88 -25.47 -11.69
CA PHE A 236 -12.84 -24.30 -10.79
C PHE A 236 -12.48 -23.01 -11.53
N LEU A 237 -11.51 -23.02 -12.45
CA LEU A 237 -11.23 -21.83 -13.26
C LEU A 237 -12.41 -21.48 -14.18
N ASP A 238 -13.13 -22.47 -14.71
CA ASP A 238 -14.34 -22.26 -15.51
C ASP A 238 -15.48 -21.67 -14.66
N LEU A 239 -15.72 -22.22 -13.47
CA LEU A 239 -16.67 -21.71 -12.47
C LEU A 239 -16.36 -20.24 -12.14
N LEU A 240 -15.10 -19.92 -11.82
CA LEU A 240 -14.69 -18.57 -11.47
C LEU A 240 -14.87 -17.58 -12.63
N ARG A 241 -14.68 -18.02 -13.88
CA ARG A 241 -14.95 -17.21 -15.08
C ARG A 241 -16.45 -16.91 -15.25
N ASN A 242 -17.30 -17.90 -14.97
CA ASN A 242 -18.75 -17.79 -15.14
C ASN A 242 -19.45 -17.10 -13.94
N HIS A 243 -18.85 -17.13 -12.74
CA HIS A 243 -19.42 -16.61 -11.49
C HIS A 243 -18.57 -15.47 -10.88
N LYS A 244 -18.46 -14.34 -11.61
CA LYS A 244 -17.65 -13.15 -11.25
C LYS A 244 -17.79 -12.69 -9.79
N LEU A 245 -18.99 -12.77 -9.20
CA LEU A 245 -19.24 -12.36 -7.82
C LEU A 245 -18.40 -13.14 -6.81
N LEU A 246 -18.14 -14.44 -7.02
CA LEU A 246 -17.31 -15.24 -6.11
C LEU A 246 -15.90 -14.66 -5.96
N ILE A 247 -15.31 -14.10 -7.02
CA ILE A 247 -13.98 -13.48 -6.93
C ILE A 247 -14.07 -12.12 -6.25
N ILE A 248 -15.11 -11.33 -6.52
CA ILE A 248 -15.31 -10.04 -5.85
C ILE A 248 -15.47 -10.28 -4.34
N ASP A 249 -16.45 -11.09 -3.95
CA ASP A 249 -16.79 -11.35 -2.54
C ASP A 249 -15.63 -11.98 -1.77
N LEU A 250 -14.92 -12.96 -2.35
CA LEU A 250 -13.90 -13.76 -1.65
C LEU A 250 -12.47 -13.20 -1.76
N LEU A 251 -12.09 -12.59 -2.88
CA LEU A 251 -10.71 -12.16 -3.17
C LEU A 251 -10.48 -10.65 -3.04
N ILE A 252 -11.51 -9.83 -3.28
CA ILE A 252 -11.37 -8.36 -3.39
C ILE A 252 -12.07 -7.69 -2.21
N GLU A 253 -13.34 -8.00 -1.94
CA GLU A 253 -14.15 -7.28 -0.97
C GLU A 253 -14.16 -7.91 0.42
N SER A 254 -13.87 -9.22 0.57
CA SER A 254 -13.79 -9.89 1.86
C SER A 254 -12.97 -9.11 2.89
N SER A 255 -13.59 -8.81 4.04
CA SER A 255 -12.93 -8.16 5.18
C SER A 255 -11.89 -9.06 5.86
N TYR A 256 -11.95 -10.38 5.63
CA TYR A 256 -11.07 -11.37 6.25
C TYR A 256 -9.86 -11.66 5.36
N SER A 257 -8.67 -11.25 5.81
CA SER A 257 -7.37 -11.54 5.14
C SER A 257 -7.20 -13.02 4.82
N ASP A 258 -7.57 -13.88 5.75
CA ASP A 258 -7.28 -15.31 5.67
C ASP A 258 -8.17 -15.98 4.61
N VAL A 259 -9.36 -15.43 4.36
CA VAL A 259 -10.26 -15.84 3.27
C VAL A 259 -9.67 -15.42 1.92
N ARG A 260 -9.26 -14.13 1.78
CA ARG A 260 -8.62 -13.65 0.54
C ARG A 260 -7.35 -14.44 0.22
N ASN A 261 -6.50 -14.68 1.23
CA ASN A 261 -5.26 -15.44 1.08
C ASN A 261 -5.51 -16.91 0.73
N ALA A 262 -6.38 -17.61 1.45
CA ALA A 262 -6.65 -19.04 1.17
C ALA A 262 -7.28 -19.23 -0.22
N PHE A 263 -8.17 -18.33 -0.63
CA PHE A 263 -8.77 -18.34 -1.96
C PHE A 263 -7.76 -18.01 -3.07
N ALA A 264 -6.89 -17.01 -2.86
CA ALA A 264 -5.77 -16.71 -3.76
C ALA A 264 -4.84 -17.91 -3.96
N GLN A 265 -4.48 -18.60 -2.88
CA GLN A 265 -3.63 -19.80 -2.95
C GLN A 265 -4.29 -20.95 -3.70
N LEU A 266 -5.62 -21.15 -3.58
CA LEU A 266 -6.33 -22.17 -4.35
C LEU A 266 -6.35 -21.83 -5.86
N ILE A 267 -6.46 -20.55 -6.24
CA ILE A 267 -6.35 -20.11 -7.64
C ILE A 267 -4.93 -20.33 -8.17
N ILE A 268 -3.90 -19.89 -7.43
CA ILE A 268 -2.48 -20.09 -7.78
C ILE A 268 -2.16 -21.58 -7.98
N GLN A 269 -2.62 -22.43 -7.05
CA GLN A 269 -2.47 -23.88 -7.14
C GLN A 269 -3.17 -24.44 -8.38
N SER A 270 -4.42 -24.05 -8.62
CA SER A 270 -5.22 -24.55 -9.74
C SER A 270 -4.56 -24.25 -11.08
N ILE A 271 -4.06 -23.03 -11.27
CA ILE A 271 -3.32 -22.64 -12.48
C ILE A 271 -2.01 -23.42 -12.57
N THR A 272 -1.25 -23.52 -11.47
CA THR A 272 0.03 -24.25 -11.45
C THR A 272 -0.14 -25.72 -11.88
N ILE A 273 -1.22 -26.37 -11.47
CA ILE A 273 -1.55 -27.75 -11.89
C ILE A 273 -1.91 -27.81 -13.38
N ILE A 274 -2.76 -26.90 -13.87
CA ILE A 274 -3.23 -26.91 -15.27
C ILE A 274 -2.10 -26.57 -16.26
N VAL A 275 -1.12 -25.74 -15.85
CA VAL A 275 0.04 -25.36 -16.67
C VAL A 275 0.75 -26.59 -17.26
N GLU A 276 0.90 -27.67 -16.49
CA GLU A 276 1.57 -28.89 -16.95
C GLU A 276 0.87 -29.54 -18.16
N TYR A 277 -0.44 -29.35 -18.30
CA TYR A 277 -1.28 -29.90 -19.38
C TYR A 277 -1.45 -28.93 -20.55
N GLU A 278 -1.51 -27.61 -20.30
CA GLU A 278 -1.81 -26.61 -21.33
C GLU A 278 -0.58 -25.93 -21.96
N GLN A 279 0.60 -26.06 -21.35
CA GLN A 279 1.85 -25.46 -21.85
C GLN A 279 2.18 -25.78 -23.32
N HIS A 280 1.77 -26.96 -23.82
CA HIS A 280 1.95 -27.36 -25.21
C HIS A 280 1.14 -26.55 -26.24
N TYR A 281 0.14 -25.77 -25.78
CA TYR A 281 -0.73 -24.93 -26.59
C TYR A 281 -0.45 -23.42 -26.41
N LEU A 282 0.62 -23.04 -25.70
CA LEU A 282 0.99 -21.64 -25.37
C LEU A 282 -0.16 -20.82 -24.72
N PHE A 283 -1.12 -21.53 -24.12
CA PHE A 283 -2.35 -21.01 -23.53
C PHE A 283 -3.27 -20.24 -24.50
N GLU A 284 -3.12 -20.41 -25.82
CA GLU A 284 -4.07 -19.92 -26.82
C GLU A 284 -5.38 -20.73 -26.72
N ASP A 285 -6.52 -20.02 -26.62
CA ASP A 285 -7.89 -20.53 -26.35
C ASP A 285 -8.05 -21.52 -25.16
N SER A 286 -7.02 -21.67 -24.34
CA SER A 286 -6.97 -22.67 -23.25
C SER A 286 -7.82 -22.27 -22.03
N CYS A 287 -7.97 -23.18 -21.06
CA CYS A 287 -8.65 -22.88 -19.79
C CYS A 287 -7.93 -21.74 -19.04
N ILE A 288 -6.60 -21.79 -18.95
CA ILE A 288 -5.80 -20.69 -18.37
C ILE A 288 -5.92 -19.42 -19.21
N GLY A 289 -5.83 -19.48 -20.54
CA GLY A 289 -5.94 -18.30 -21.41
C GLY A 289 -7.26 -17.57 -21.21
N ARG A 290 -8.39 -18.29 -21.32
CA ARG A 290 -9.75 -17.77 -21.08
C ARG A 290 -9.95 -17.27 -19.64
N PHE A 291 -9.34 -17.92 -18.64
CA PHE A 291 -9.37 -17.45 -17.25
C PHE A 291 -8.58 -16.15 -17.07
N LEU A 292 -7.34 -16.07 -17.54
CA LEU A 292 -6.49 -14.88 -17.42
C LEU A 292 -7.07 -13.68 -18.15
N GLN A 293 -7.65 -13.89 -19.34
CA GLN A 293 -8.34 -12.84 -20.09
C GLN A 293 -9.48 -12.24 -19.25
N PHE A 294 -10.36 -13.08 -18.73
CA PHE A 294 -11.45 -12.63 -17.85
C PHE A 294 -10.92 -11.97 -16.57
N TYR A 295 -10.01 -12.64 -15.86
CA TYR A 295 -9.46 -12.20 -14.58
C TYR A 295 -8.84 -10.80 -14.71
N ILE A 296 -8.04 -10.56 -15.75
CA ILE A 296 -7.37 -9.29 -15.96
C ILE A 296 -8.31 -8.27 -16.61
N GLN A 297 -8.86 -8.53 -17.80
CA GLN A 297 -9.65 -7.54 -18.54
C GLN A 297 -10.99 -7.18 -17.85
N SER A 298 -11.58 -8.10 -17.08
CA SER A 298 -12.90 -7.90 -16.45
C SER A 298 -12.89 -7.61 -14.95
N LEU A 299 -11.79 -7.89 -14.23
CA LEU A 299 -11.66 -7.58 -12.80
C LEU A 299 -10.70 -6.43 -12.49
N LEU A 300 -9.67 -6.16 -13.31
CA LEU A 300 -8.71 -5.06 -13.05
C LEU A 300 -9.42 -3.70 -12.89
N LYS A 301 -10.53 -3.48 -13.64
CA LYS A 301 -11.40 -2.30 -13.50
C LYS A 301 -12.10 -2.21 -12.14
N VAL A 302 -12.51 -3.35 -11.58
CA VAL A 302 -13.13 -3.44 -10.23
C VAL A 302 -12.06 -3.25 -9.16
N VAL A 303 -10.88 -3.87 -9.35
CA VAL A 303 -9.75 -3.74 -8.43
C VAL A 303 -9.21 -2.31 -8.42
N LYS A 304 -9.24 -1.56 -9.54
CA LYS A 304 -8.90 -0.13 -9.52
C LYS A 304 -9.79 0.68 -8.56
N SER A 305 -11.12 0.52 -8.62
CA SER A 305 -12.02 1.27 -7.72
C SER A 305 -11.89 0.86 -6.24
N THR A 306 -11.38 -0.34 -5.96
CA THR A 306 -11.24 -0.90 -4.60
C THR A 306 -9.77 -1.18 -4.22
N LEU A 307 -8.81 -0.46 -4.82
CA LEU A 307 -7.39 -0.86 -4.88
C LEU A 307 -6.80 -1.23 -3.52
N ARG A 308 -7.21 -0.55 -2.45
CA ARG A 308 -6.84 -0.80 -1.04
C ARG A 308 -7.05 -2.25 -0.54
N ARG A 309 -7.77 -3.09 -1.26
CA ARG A 309 -7.95 -4.54 -0.98
C ARG A 309 -7.43 -5.46 -2.11
N GLY A 310 -6.77 -4.91 -3.12
CA GLY A 310 -6.28 -5.64 -4.29
C GLY A 310 -5.01 -6.48 -4.08
N THR A 311 -4.40 -6.45 -2.88
CA THR A 311 -3.12 -7.11 -2.60
C THR A 311 -3.12 -8.59 -2.98
N GLU A 312 -4.14 -9.35 -2.55
CA GLU A 312 -4.24 -10.77 -2.85
C GLU A 312 -4.55 -11.03 -4.35
N TYR A 313 -5.32 -10.15 -5.01
CA TYR A 313 -5.58 -10.22 -6.45
C TYR A 313 -4.28 -10.08 -7.29
N PHE A 314 -3.41 -9.12 -6.96
CA PHE A 314 -2.10 -8.99 -7.63
C PHE A 314 -1.14 -10.10 -7.20
N THR A 315 -1.29 -10.64 -5.98
CA THR A 315 -0.47 -11.77 -5.50
C THR A 315 -0.71 -13.03 -6.33
N VAL A 316 -1.93 -13.27 -6.81
CA VAL A 316 -2.22 -14.32 -7.80
C VAL A 316 -1.37 -14.13 -9.07
N ILE A 317 -1.42 -12.94 -9.67
CA ILE A 317 -0.67 -12.60 -10.91
C ILE A 317 0.84 -12.76 -10.69
N LYS A 318 1.39 -12.22 -9.58
CA LYS A 318 2.82 -12.33 -9.21
C LYS A 318 3.31 -13.79 -9.16
N ASN A 319 2.53 -14.69 -8.54
CA ASN A 319 2.95 -16.08 -8.38
C ASN A 319 2.89 -16.86 -9.71
N ILE A 320 1.86 -16.64 -10.52
CA ILE A 320 1.73 -17.22 -11.88
C ILE A 320 2.97 -16.88 -12.72
N LEU A 321 3.39 -15.61 -12.72
CA LEU A 321 4.54 -15.12 -13.48
C LEU A 321 5.92 -15.49 -12.87
N THR A 322 5.95 -15.99 -11.63
CA THR A 322 7.20 -16.42 -10.98
C THR A 322 7.62 -17.83 -11.40
N ASN A 323 6.67 -18.69 -11.77
CA ASN A 323 6.90 -20.14 -11.86
C ASN A 323 7.08 -20.68 -13.28
N ASN A 324 6.70 -19.94 -14.35
CA ASN A 324 6.70 -20.47 -15.71
C ASN A 324 6.92 -19.38 -16.79
N GLN A 325 7.90 -19.53 -17.68
CA GLN A 325 8.20 -18.50 -18.70
C GLN A 325 7.12 -18.39 -19.78
N LEU A 326 6.45 -19.48 -20.14
CA LEU A 326 5.39 -19.47 -21.16
C LEU A 326 4.17 -18.67 -20.68
N LEU A 327 3.87 -18.69 -19.37
CA LEU A 327 2.86 -17.80 -18.78
C LEU A 327 3.27 -16.32 -18.85
N VAL A 328 4.55 -16.00 -18.65
CA VAL A 328 5.05 -14.62 -18.85
C VAL A 328 4.95 -14.21 -20.32
N LYS A 329 5.32 -15.11 -21.25
CA LYS A 329 5.20 -14.92 -22.70
C LYS A 329 3.76 -14.60 -23.11
N HIS A 330 2.81 -15.42 -22.69
CA HIS A 330 1.38 -15.20 -22.92
C HIS A 330 0.88 -13.88 -22.30
N PHE A 331 1.28 -13.58 -21.06
CA PHE A 331 0.92 -12.33 -20.36
C PHE A 331 1.48 -11.07 -21.04
N TYR A 332 2.61 -11.20 -21.73
CA TYR A 332 3.19 -10.15 -22.57
C TYR A 332 2.42 -10.01 -23.90
N GLN A 333 2.21 -11.12 -24.61
CA GLN A 333 1.51 -11.17 -25.90
C GLN A 333 0.06 -10.64 -25.84
N GLN A 334 -0.64 -10.85 -24.72
CA GLN A 334 -2.02 -10.39 -24.52
C GLN A 334 -2.12 -8.96 -23.96
N GLU A 335 -1.02 -8.18 -23.99
CA GLU A 335 -0.95 -6.79 -23.49
C GLU A 335 -1.39 -6.63 -22.01
N TYR A 336 -1.30 -7.69 -21.19
CA TYR A 336 -1.64 -7.61 -19.77
C TYR A 336 -0.58 -6.85 -18.97
N PHE A 337 0.69 -6.98 -19.35
CA PHE A 337 1.80 -6.18 -18.80
C PHE A 337 1.55 -4.67 -18.94
N LYS A 338 1.00 -4.26 -20.09
CA LYS A 338 0.62 -2.88 -20.38
C LYS A 338 -0.43 -2.34 -19.42
N GLN A 339 -1.49 -3.12 -19.18
CA GLN A 339 -2.60 -2.74 -18.30
C GLN A 339 -2.14 -2.62 -16.84
N VAL A 340 -1.25 -3.52 -16.37
CA VAL A 340 -0.66 -3.44 -15.02
C VAL A 340 0.30 -2.24 -14.90
N TYR A 341 1.09 -1.94 -15.94
CA TYR A 341 1.96 -0.76 -15.94
C TYR A 341 1.15 0.55 -15.96
N GLN A 342 0.10 0.63 -16.77
CA GLN A 342 -0.81 1.78 -16.81
C GLN A 342 -1.48 2.03 -15.44
N LEU A 343 -1.93 0.97 -14.75
CA LEU A 343 -2.50 1.11 -13.41
C LEU A 343 -1.51 1.68 -12.39
N LEU A 344 -0.21 1.36 -12.50
CA LEU A 344 0.84 1.99 -11.67
C LEU A 344 0.93 3.49 -11.95
N GLN A 345 1.00 3.89 -13.24
CA GLN A 345 1.08 5.30 -13.65
C GLN A 345 -0.16 6.09 -13.18
N GLU A 346 -1.35 5.53 -13.38
CA GLU A 346 -2.62 6.14 -12.98
C GLU A 346 -2.71 6.33 -11.45
N THR A 347 -2.51 5.25 -10.68
CA THR A 347 -2.62 5.30 -9.20
C THR A 347 -1.64 6.30 -8.59
N VAL A 348 -0.40 6.33 -9.09
CA VAL A 348 0.64 7.23 -8.58
C VAL A 348 0.36 8.70 -8.96
N THR A 349 -0.27 8.93 -10.12
CA THR A 349 -0.69 10.28 -10.54
C THR A 349 -1.89 10.80 -9.74
N GLU A 350 -2.92 9.95 -9.57
CA GLU A 350 -4.14 10.24 -8.82
C GLU A 350 -3.86 10.58 -7.34
N ALA A 351 -2.80 10.01 -6.77
CA ALA A 351 -2.42 10.20 -5.37
C ALA A 351 -1.85 11.60 -5.02
N HIS A 352 -1.53 12.45 -6.01
CA HIS A 352 -0.97 13.82 -5.85
C HIS A 352 0.34 14.00 -5.04
N VAL A 353 0.85 12.95 -4.39
CA VAL A 353 2.05 12.98 -3.52
C VAL A 353 3.39 13.06 -4.29
N TYR A 354 3.40 12.64 -5.56
CA TYR A 354 4.62 12.24 -6.27
C TYR A 354 5.27 13.33 -7.15
N THR A 355 4.95 14.60 -6.92
CA THR A 355 5.63 15.75 -7.57
C THR A 355 7.00 16.05 -6.98
N SER A 356 7.32 15.44 -5.83
CA SER A 356 8.66 15.36 -5.25
C SER A 356 8.83 13.99 -4.57
N PHE A 357 10.05 13.62 -4.19
CA PHE A 357 10.37 12.28 -3.66
C PHE A 357 9.80 11.97 -2.25
N LYS A 358 8.83 12.76 -1.75
CA LYS A 358 8.32 12.77 -0.37
C LYS A 358 7.35 11.63 -0.07
N LEU A 359 7.87 10.43 -0.03
CA LEU A 359 7.12 9.19 0.22
C LEU A 359 6.85 8.87 1.70
N GLN A 360 6.62 9.90 2.53
CA GLN A 360 6.27 9.77 3.94
C GLN A 360 4.91 9.09 4.19
N SER A 361 3.99 9.09 3.22
CA SER A 361 2.65 8.53 3.39
C SER A 361 2.60 6.99 3.41
N LEU A 362 3.44 6.29 2.63
CA LEU A 362 3.30 4.83 2.41
C LEU A 362 3.70 3.95 3.61
N GLN A 363 4.11 4.54 4.73
CA GLN A 363 4.36 3.82 5.98
C GLN A 363 3.14 3.76 6.91
N THR A 364 2.02 4.43 6.57
CA THR A 364 0.95 4.72 7.54
C THR A 364 -0.35 3.94 7.34
N ASN A 365 -0.57 3.30 6.19
CA ASN A 365 -1.84 2.64 5.87
C ASN A 365 -1.65 1.35 5.05
N ASN A 366 -2.63 0.44 5.12
CA ASN A 366 -2.67 -0.78 4.30
C ASN A 366 -2.96 -0.52 2.80
N THR A 367 -2.97 0.74 2.36
CA THR A 367 -3.37 1.16 1.01
C THR A 367 -2.36 0.80 -0.07
N ASP A 368 -1.11 0.55 0.32
CA ASP A 368 0.06 0.65 -0.57
C ASP A 368 0.72 -0.72 -0.84
N GLN A 369 0.28 -1.76 -0.12
CA GLN A 369 0.59 -3.15 -0.42
C GLN A 369 0.25 -3.59 -1.88
N PRO A 370 -0.87 -3.15 -2.51
CA PRO A 370 -1.15 -3.44 -3.91
C PRO A 370 -0.08 -2.85 -4.85
N LEU A 371 0.37 -1.62 -4.61
CA LEU A 371 1.43 -0.96 -5.40
C LEU A 371 2.75 -1.71 -5.30
N MET A 372 3.10 -2.18 -4.10
CA MET A 372 4.27 -3.03 -3.91
C MET A 372 4.20 -4.32 -4.73
N VAL A 373 3.06 -5.02 -4.74
CA VAL A 373 2.89 -6.25 -5.54
C VAL A 373 2.80 -5.96 -7.06
N ILE A 374 2.36 -4.76 -7.47
CA ILE A 374 2.45 -4.30 -8.86
C ILE A 374 3.92 -4.10 -9.29
N CYS A 375 4.76 -3.49 -8.44
CA CYS A 375 6.21 -3.40 -8.66
C CYS A 375 6.88 -4.78 -8.75
N ASP A 376 6.41 -5.77 -7.95
CA ASP A 376 6.86 -7.16 -8.07
C ASP A 376 6.51 -7.78 -9.42
N ILE A 377 5.27 -7.57 -9.91
CA ILE A 377 4.83 -8.07 -11.22
C ILE A 377 5.69 -7.48 -12.34
N ILE A 378 5.92 -6.17 -12.31
CA ILE A 378 6.74 -5.48 -13.33
C ILE A 378 8.18 -6.01 -13.29
N THR A 379 8.77 -6.10 -12.09
CA THR A 379 10.09 -6.73 -11.88
C THR A 379 10.12 -8.13 -12.48
N LYS A 380 9.14 -8.98 -12.16
CA LYS A 380 9.06 -10.37 -12.60
C LYS A 380 8.93 -10.54 -14.11
N VAL A 381 8.15 -9.71 -14.78
CA VAL A 381 8.08 -9.72 -16.26
C VAL A 381 9.42 -9.33 -16.86
N ILE A 382 10.02 -8.22 -16.41
CA ILE A 382 11.27 -7.70 -16.99
C ILE A 382 12.45 -8.67 -16.80
N ILE A 383 12.65 -9.25 -15.60
CA ILE A 383 13.73 -10.23 -15.37
C ILE A 383 13.49 -11.61 -16.01
N SER A 384 12.32 -11.81 -16.63
CA SER A 384 11.95 -13.02 -17.38
C SER A 384 12.04 -12.83 -18.90
N CYS A 385 12.34 -11.62 -19.36
CA CYS A 385 12.71 -11.31 -20.74
C CYS A 385 14.24 -11.33 -20.88
N ARG A 386 14.78 -11.61 -22.06
CA ARG A 386 16.23 -11.42 -22.32
C ARG A 386 16.49 -10.03 -22.89
N THR A 387 17.56 -9.38 -22.47
CA THR A 387 17.98 -8.07 -23.02
C THR A 387 18.88 -8.23 -24.23
N GLN A 388 19.01 -7.17 -25.04
CA GLN A 388 19.86 -7.15 -26.24
C GLN A 388 21.28 -7.70 -25.98
N SER A 389 21.91 -7.33 -24.86
CA SER A 389 23.23 -7.82 -24.48
C SER A 389 23.26 -9.34 -24.23
N MET A 390 22.19 -9.93 -23.69
CA MET A 390 22.07 -11.39 -23.50
C MET A 390 21.75 -12.14 -24.80
N ILE A 391 21.20 -11.44 -25.80
CA ILE A 391 20.97 -11.95 -27.15
C ILE A 391 22.30 -11.98 -27.91
N GLU A 392 23.01 -10.86 -27.94
CA GLU A 392 24.29 -10.69 -28.66
C GLU A 392 25.42 -11.56 -28.10
N LEU A 393 25.54 -11.65 -26.76
CA LEU A 393 26.58 -12.45 -26.11
C LEU A 393 26.18 -13.91 -25.89
N ASN A 394 24.91 -14.27 -26.12
CA ASN A 394 24.34 -15.59 -25.79
C ASN A 394 24.60 -16.00 -24.32
N GLU A 395 24.50 -15.04 -23.41
CA GLU A 395 24.89 -15.15 -22.00
C GLU A 395 23.83 -14.53 -21.07
N ASP A 396 23.30 -15.31 -20.12
CA ASP A 396 22.21 -14.88 -19.24
C ASP A 396 22.71 -14.04 -18.05
N ALA A 397 22.21 -12.81 -17.89
CA ALA A 397 22.48 -11.96 -16.73
C ALA A 397 22.22 -12.69 -15.40
N PRO A 398 23.01 -12.46 -14.32
CA PRO A 398 22.81 -13.12 -13.03
C PRO A 398 21.38 -13.07 -12.47
N THR A 399 20.63 -12.01 -12.77
CA THR A 399 19.23 -11.81 -12.36
C THR A 399 18.18 -12.38 -13.31
N TYR A 400 18.55 -12.93 -14.48
CA TYR A 400 17.59 -13.56 -15.40
C TYR A 400 16.96 -14.80 -14.77
N GLN A 401 15.62 -14.80 -14.68
CA GLN A 401 14.85 -15.78 -13.92
C GLN A 401 14.86 -17.18 -14.54
N PHE A 402 14.78 -17.28 -15.87
CA PHE A 402 14.58 -18.55 -16.58
C PHE A 402 15.85 -19.00 -17.30
N LYS A 403 16.92 -19.21 -16.52
CA LYS A 403 18.26 -19.59 -17.00
C LYS A 403 18.23 -20.70 -18.05
N GLY A 404 18.89 -20.45 -19.19
CA GLY A 404 18.96 -21.35 -20.35
C GLY A 404 17.73 -21.35 -21.26
N GLN A 405 16.59 -20.82 -20.82
CA GLN A 405 15.37 -20.70 -21.63
C GLN A 405 15.42 -19.42 -22.47
N LYS A 406 14.76 -19.41 -23.63
CA LYS A 406 14.84 -18.33 -24.64
C LYS A 406 13.48 -17.98 -25.25
N GLU A 407 12.42 -18.11 -24.46
CA GLU A 407 11.04 -17.96 -24.95
C GLU A 407 10.56 -16.51 -25.10
N LEU A 408 11.27 -15.55 -24.49
CA LEU A 408 10.87 -14.14 -24.45
C LEU A 408 12.09 -13.21 -24.41
N ASP A 409 12.15 -12.29 -25.37
CA ASP A 409 13.11 -11.19 -25.44
C ASP A 409 12.38 -9.86 -25.13
N ILE A 410 13.07 -8.85 -24.59
CA ILE A 410 12.43 -7.57 -24.21
C ILE A 410 12.22 -6.64 -25.42
N ASP A 411 11.00 -6.13 -25.59
CA ASP A 411 10.71 -5.11 -26.60
C ASP A 411 11.42 -3.78 -26.29
N GLN A 412 12.06 -3.20 -27.30
CA GLN A 412 12.69 -1.89 -27.23
C GLN A 412 11.68 -0.77 -26.93
N PHE A 413 10.41 -0.89 -27.36
CA PHE A 413 9.35 0.03 -26.96
C PHE A 413 9.14 0.00 -25.45
N TRP A 414 8.97 -1.20 -24.86
CA TRP A 414 8.79 -1.36 -23.41
C TRP A 414 10.00 -0.92 -22.59
N LEU A 415 11.21 -1.22 -23.07
CA LEU A 415 12.44 -0.72 -22.47
C LEU A 415 12.54 0.82 -22.55
N SER A 416 12.14 1.43 -23.67
CA SER A 416 12.16 2.89 -23.83
C SER A 416 11.13 3.60 -22.93
N ARG A 417 9.95 2.99 -22.72
CA ARG A 417 8.92 3.50 -21.81
C ARG A 417 9.36 3.38 -20.35
N LEU A 418 9.87 2.20 -19.94
CA LEU A 418 10.35 1.95 -18.58
C LEU A 418 11.51 2.89 -18.19
N LEU A 419 12.32 3.32 -19.17
CA LEU A 419 13.46 4.22 -18.99
C LEU A 419 13.20 5.66 -19.46
N ASP A 420 11.93 6.06 -19.64
CA ASP A 420 11.59 7.47 -19.77
C ASP A 420 12.01 8.24 -18.51
N THR A 421 12.39 9.51 -18.68
CA THR A 421 12.98 10.32 -17.60
C THR A 421 12.00 10.58 -16.45
N ASP A 422 10.72 10.78 -16.76
CA ASP A 422 9.69 11.03 -15.75
C ASP A 422 9.14 9.72 -15.19
N ASP A 423 8.85 8.73 -16.03
CA ASP A 423 8.32 7.43 -15.59
C ASP A 423 9.31 6.68 -14.67
N PHE A 424 10.60 6.64 -15.03
CA PHE A 424 11.62 5.94 -14.24
C PHE A 424 11.86 6.61 -12.88
N LYS A 425 11.79 7.94 -12.80
CA LYS A 425 11.94 8.67 -11.54
C LYS A 425 10.73 8.49 -10.63
N LYS A 426 9.53 8.77 -11.15
CA LYS A 426 8.27 8.81 -10.37
C LYS A 426 7.80 7.43 -9.92
N TYR A 427 7.98 6.40 -10.76
CA TYR A 427 7.40 5.07 -10.49
C TYR A 427 8.44 4.03 -10.08
N ILE A 428 9.68 4.09 -10.60
CA ILE A 428 10.70 3.08 -10.31
C ILE A 428 11.61 3.52 -9.15
N LEU A 429 12.40 4.58 -9.32
CA LEU A 429 13.37 5.02 -8.31
C LEU A 429 12.71 5.35 -6.97
N ALA A 430 11.54 6.02 -7.00
CA ALA A 430 10.76 6.35 -5.83
C ALA A 430 10.33 5.11 -5.01
N MET A 431 9.99 4.00 -5.68
CA MET A 431 9.49 2.77 -5.06
C MET A 431 10.58 1.82 -4.54
N ILE A 432 11.86 2.01 -4.91
CA ILE A 432 12.97 1.14 -4.47
C ILE A 432 13.04 1.00 -2.94
N GLN A 433 12.74 2.08 -2.22
CA GLN A 433 12.76 2.09 -0.75
C GLN A 433 11.73 1.15 -0.09
N PHE A 434 10.68 0.79 -0.83
CA PHE A 434 9.64 -0.16 -0.41
C PHE A 434 9.79 -1.53 -1.07
N GLN A 435 10.34 -1.59 -2.28
CA GLN A 435 10.56 -2.82 -3.05
C GLN A 435 11.99 -2.94 -3.58
N PRO A 436 12.91 -3.55 -2.79
CA PRO A 436 14.32 -3.71 -3.17
C PRO A 436 14.58 -4.59 -4.40
N ASN A 437 13.62 -5.43 -4.81
CA ASN A 437 13.74 -6.25 -6.02
C ASN A 437 13.75 -5.43 -7.33
N LEU A 438 13.28 -4.18 -7.29
CA LEU A 438 13.47 -3.21 -8.39
C LEU A 438 14.97 -2.99 -8.68
N ILE A 439 15.86 -3.19 -7.71
CA ILE A 439 17.32 -3.16 -7.92
C ILE A 439 17.77 -4.35 -8.79
N ASP A 440 17.16 -5.53 -8.65
CA ASP A 440 17.44 -6.68 -9.53
C ASP A 440 16.90 -6.47 -10.96
N MET A 441 15.76 -5.80 -11.12
CA MET A 441 15.28 -5.33 -12.43
C MET A 441 16.27 -4.34 -13.07
N ILE A 442 16.78 -3.38 -12.29
CA ILE A 442 17.75 -2.38 -12.75
C ILE A 442 19.08 -3.05 -13.14
N LYS A 443 19.60 -3.98 -12.31
CA LYS A 443 20.77 -4.81 -12.63
C LYS A 443 20.54 -5.64 -13.90
N HIS A 444 19.33 -6.16 -14.10
CA HIS A 444 18.98 -6.97 -15.26
C HIS A 444 19.12 -6.20 -16.58
N VAL A 445 18.57 -4.97 -16.65
CA VAL A 445 18.66 -4.13 -17.86
C VAL A 445 20.05 -3.50 -18.04
N CYS A 446 20.81 -3.30 -16.96
CA CYS A 446 22.19 -2.82 -17.01
C CYS A 446 23.23 -3.87 -17.46
N TRP A 447 22.93 -5.17 -17.35
CA TRP A 447 23.91 -6.26 -17.54
C TRP A 447 24.58 -6.23 -18.91
N LYS A 448 25.90 -6.01 -18.91
CA LYS A 448 26.73 -5.89 -20.14
C LYS A 448 26.13 -4.90 -21.15
N ASN A 449 25.43 -3.88 -20.67
CA ASN A 449 24.83 -2.83 -21.49
C ASN A 449 25.31 -1.44 -21.05
N SER A 450 26.31 -0.92 -21.75
CA SER A 450 26.91 0.39 -21.47
C SER A 450 25.92 1.55 -21.63
N LYS A 451 25.11 1.54 -22.70
CA LYS A 451 24.13 2.59 -22.99
C LYS A 451 23.06 2.71 -21.89
N ILE A 452 22.44 1.59 -21.52
CA ILE A 452 21.43 1.56 -20.44
C ILE A 452 22.08 1.89 -19.10
N SER A 453 23.28 1.37 -18.82
CA SER A 453 24.03 1.69 -17.60
C SER A 453 24.30 3.19 -17.46
N SER A 454 24.76 3.86 -18.51
CA SER A 454 24.97 5.32 -18.49
C SER A 454 23.66 6.09 -18.34
N GLN A 455 22.58 5.67 -19.01
CA GLN A 455 21.26 6.32 -18.89
C GLN A 455 20.71 6.22 -17.47
N ILE A 456 20.69 5.02 -16.88
CA ILE A 456 20.20 4.80 -15.51
C ILE A 456 21.08 5.51 -14.47
N MET A 457 22.41 5.43 -14.59
CA MET A 457 23.31 6.18 -13.70
C MET A 457 23.07 7.70 -13.80
N THR A 458 22.84 8.24 -15.00
CA THR A 458 22.51 9.66 -15.18
C THR A 458 21.18 10.01 -14.51
N LEU A 459 20.14 9.18 -14.66
CA LEU A 459 18.84 9.40 -14.02
C LEU A 459 18.98 9.42 -12.48
N ILE A 460 19.70 8.45 -11.90
CA ILE A 460 19.99 8.39 -10.45
C ILE A 460 20.81 9.60 -9.99
N VAL A 461 21.85 10.00 -10.74
CA VAL A 461 22.66 11.20 -10.44
C VAL A 461 21.80 12.46 -10.41
N THR A 462 20.82 12.62 -11.30
CA THR A 462 19.87 13.75 -11.22
C THR A 462 18.83 13.65 -10.11
N GLN A 463 18.84 12.60 -9.27
CA GLN A 463 18.10 12.56 -8.01
C GLN A 463 19.01 12.79 -6.80
N PHE A 464 20.28 12.40 -6.87
CA PHE A 464 21.28 12.93 -5.93
C PHE A 464 21.40 14.46 -6.04
N LEU A 465 21.48 15.01 -7.26
CA LEU A 465 21.64 16.45 -7.51
C LEU A 465 20.34 17.28 -7.34
N ASP A 466 19.27 16.69 -6.82
CA ASP A 466 18.02 17.40 -6.52
C ASP A 466 17.99 17.84 -5.05
N PHE A 467 18.36 19.09 -4.80
CA PHE A 467 18.44 19.69 -3.47
C PHE A 467 17.07 19.90 -2.79
N LEU A 468 15.96 19.50 -3.40
CA LEU A 468 14.64 19.44 -2.77
C LEU A 468 14.36 18.08 -2.10
N ILE A 469 15.21 17.07 -2.31
CA ILE A 469 15.06 15.73 -1.75
C ILE A 469 15.69 15.64 -0.36
N GLU A 470 14.87 15.25 0.63
CA GLU A 470 15.35 15.01 2.00
C GLU A 470 16.32 13.82 2.03
N TRP A 471 17.44 13.96 2.76
CA TRP A 471 18.56 13.01 2.76
C TRP A 471 18.18 11.55 3.03
N GLN A 472 17.05 11.30 3.70
CA GLN A 472 16.54 9.96 4.01
C GLN A 472 16.26 9.14 2.74
N TYR A 473 15.81 9.79 1.66
CA TYR A 473 15.52 9.15 0.38
C TYR A 473 16.76 8.87 -0.49
N LEU A 474 17.94 9.35 -0.09
CA LEU A 474 19.18 9.14 -0.83
C LEU A 474 19.84 7.78 -0.53
N GLU A 475 19.52 7.15 0.62
CA GLU A 475 20.11 5.86 0.98
C GLU A 475 19.66 4.68 0.09
N PRO A 476 18.37 4.53 -0.29
CA PRO A 476 17.95 3.51 -1.26
C PRO A 476 18.59 3.70 -2.65
N LEU A 477 18.79 4.96 -3.06
CA LEU A 477 19.52 5.29 -4.29
C LEU A 477 21.01 4.90 -4.17
N SER A 478 21.64 5.12 -3.01
CA SER A 478 23.01 4.67 -2.72
C SER A 478 23.14 3.16 -2.78
N GLN A 479 22.18 2.40 -2.23
CA GLN A 479 22.17 0.94 -2.30
C GLN A 479 22.05 0.46 -3.76
N THR A 480 21.26 1.16 -4.57
CA THR A 480 21.11 0.88 -6.01
C THR A 480 22.43 1.11 -6.76
N VAL A 481 23.15 2.22 -6.49
CA VAL A 481 24.47 2.49 -7.08
C VAL A 481 25.51 1.48 -6.61
N GLU A 482 25.55 1.13 -5.32
CA GLU A 482 26.47 0.11 -4.81
C GLU A 482 26.24 -1.25 -5.49
N ALA A 483 24.98 -1.65 -5.65
CA ALA A 483 24.62 -2.89 -6.33
C ALA A 483 24.98 -2.90 -7.83
N LEU A 484 24.87 -1.75 -8.51
CA LEU A 484 25.28 -1.58 -9.91
C LEU A 484 26.81 -1.54 -10.11
N LEU A 485 27.56 -1.03 -9.13
CA LEU A 485 29.03 -1.01 -9.13
C LEU A 485 29.65 -2.35 -8.70
N LYS A 486 28.89 -3.20 -8.00
CA LYS A 486 29.26 -4.59 -7.64
C LYS A 486 28.89 -5.64 -8.71
N MET A 487 28.44 -5.23 -9.91
CA MET A 487 28.15 -6.16 -11.01
C MET A 487 29.42 -6.68 -11.71
N ASP A 488 29.47 -7.98 -11.95
CA ASP A 488 30.57 -8.67 -12.63
C ASP A 488 30.44 -8.60 -14.17
N ASP A 489 30.49 -7.37 -14.71
CA ASP A 489 30.21 -7.13 -16.14
C ASP A 489 31.13 -6.11 -16.84
N ASN A 490 32.29 -5.83 -16.25
CA ASN A 490 33.32 -4.88 -16.73
C ASN A 490 32.87 -3.42 -16.88
N LEU A 491 31.64 -3.06 -16.52
CA LEU A 491 31.10 -1.69 -16.66
C LEU A 491 31.26 -0.82 -15.40
N VAL A 492 31.96 -1.31 -14.36
CA VAL A 492 32.18 -0.59 -13.09
C VAL A 492 32.83 0.79 -13.30
N GLU A 493 33.82 0.89 -14.18
CA GLU A 493 34.48 2.16 -14.53
C GLU A 493 33.50 3.14 -15.18
N LEU A 494 32.77 2.70 -16.22
CA LEU A 494 31.78 3.52 -16.93
C LEU A 494 30.68 4.01 -15.97
N ARG A 495 30.16 3.14 -15.10
CA ARG A 495 29.14 3.52 -14.11
C ARG A 495 29.67 4.51 -13.09
N PHE A 496 30.89 4.30 -12.60
CA PHE A 496 31.51 5.21 -11.64
C PHE A 496 31.88 6.57 -12.25
N GLN A 497 32.34 6.60 -13.50
CA GLN A 497 32.52 7.84 -14.25
C GLN A 497 31.17 8.58 -14.40
N CYS A 498 30.08 7.89 -14.73
CA CYS A 498 28.75 8.51 -14.77
C CYS A 498 28.30 9.11 -13.41
N LEU A 499 28.76 8.57 -12.27
CA LEU A 499 28.52 9.13 -10.93
C LEU A 499 29.30 10.44 -10.66
N LEU A 500 30.46 10.60 -11.29
CA LEU A 500 31.35 11.75 -11.11
C LEU A 500 31.20 12.84 -12.19
N CYS A 501 30.73 12.50 -13.39
CA CYS A 501 30.61 13.43 -14.52
C CYS A 501 29.42 14.39 -14.38
N GLU A 502 29.46 15.48 -15.16
CA GLU A 502 28.34 16.41 -15.29
C GLU A 502 27.18 15.78 -16.08
N PRO A 503 25.92 15.82 -15.59
CA PRO A 503 24.78 15.31 -16.34
C PRO A 503 24.44 16.24 -17.52
N PHE A 504 24.76 15.82 -18.73
CA PHE A 504 24.42 16.57 -19.94
C PHE A 504 22.90 16.70 -20.14
N LYS A 505 22.43 17.94 -20.31
CA LYS A 505 21.10 18.31 -20.82
C LYS A 505 19.86 17.87 -20.00
N ILE A 506 19.85 18.03 -18.68
CA ILE A 506 18.61 18.00 -17.88
C ILE A 506 18.32 19.41 -17.33
N LEU A 507 17.09 19.91 -17.53
CA LEU A 507 16.77 21.34 -17.42
C LEU A 507 16.61 21.90 -16.00
N SER A 508 16.51 21.05 -14.96
CA SER A 508 16.29 21.48 -13.58
C SER A 508 17.57 21.54 -12.72
N CYS A 509 18.61 20.78 -13.06
CA CYS A 509 19.90 20.85 -12.37
C CYS A 509 20.73 22.04 -12.87
N VAL A 510 21.52 22.66 -12.00
CA VAL A 510 22.45 23.73 -12.40
C VAL A 510 23.49 23.14 -13.36
N LYS A 511 23.56 23.67 -14.59
CA LYS A 511 24.55 23.26 -15.60
C LYS A 511 25.96 23.30 -15.00
N GLY A 512 26.66 22.16 -15.02
CA GLY A 512 28.04 22.05 -14.52
C GLY A 512 28.21 21.47 -13.10
N SER A 513 27.14 21.03 -12.42
CA SER A 513 27.28 20.38 -11.11
C SER A 513 27.51 18.87 -11.21
N SER A 514 28.75 18.42 -11.01
CA SER A 514 29.03 17.04 -10.58
C SER A 514 28.59 16.81 -9.13
N ILE A 515 28.54 15.55 -8.65
CA ILE A 515 28.30 15.27 -7.22
C ILE A 515 29.37 15.94 -6.32
N MET A 516 30.64 15.98 -6.76
CA MET A 516 31.69 16.68 -6.02
C MET A 516 31.44 18.19 -5.94
N ASN A 517 31.03 18.83 -7.05
CA ASN A 517 30.68 20.25 -7.07
C ASN A 517 29.44 20.52 -6.20
N ALA A 518 28.44 19.62 -6.22
CA ALA A 518 27.24 19.71 -5.39
C ALA A 518 27.53 19.60 -3.90
N ILE A 519 28.44 18.71 -3.49
CA ILE A 519 28.96 18.67 -2.12
C ILE A 519 29.65 20.00 -1.80
N VAL A 520 30.70 20.37 -2.53
CA VAL A 520 31.54 21.53 -2.19
C VAL A 520 30.79 22.86 -2.19
N SER A 521 29.89 23.11 -3.16
CA SER A 521 29.21 24.40 -3.31
C SER A 521 27.89 24.54 -2.55
N ASN A 522 27.30 23.45 -2.03
CA ASN A 522 26.03 23.49 -1.28
C ASN A 522 26.11 22.89 0.13
N PHE A 523 27.27 22.37 0.58
CA PHE A 523 27.46 21.82 1.94
C PHE A 523 26.95 22.77 3.04
N ASP A 524 27.24 24.06 2.90
CA ASP A 524 26.92 25.05 3.92
C ASP A 524 25.45 25.53 3.87
N LYS A 525 24.68 25.10 2.85
CA LYS A 525 23.22 25.35 2.72
C LYS A 525 22.38 24.26 3.36
N ASP A 526 22.68 22.98 3.08
CA ASP A 526 22.20 21.87 3.90
C ASP A 526 23.34 20.88 4.22
N LYS A 527 23.75 20.93 5.48
CA LYS A 527 24.79 20.07 6.04
C LYS A 527 24.33 18.61 6.14
N ASN A 528 23.02 18.35 6.26
CA ASN A 528 22.48 17.00 6.38
C ASN A 528 22.58 16.23 5.07
N TYR A 529 22.08 16.84 3.97
CA TYR A 529 22.37 16.42 2.61
C TYR A 529 23.89 16.29 2.36
N GLY A 530 24.68 17.30 2.77
CA GLY A 530 26.14 17.31 2.63
C GLY A 530 26.84 16.09 3.26
N PHE A 531 26.57 15.80 4.54
CA PHE A 531 27.12 14.63 5.23
C PHE A 531 26.58 13.31 4.68
N CYS A 532 25.33 13.27 4.22
CA CYS A 532 24.76 12.09 3.56
C CYS A 532 25.53 11.76 2.27
N MET A 533 25.76 12.75 1.40
CA MET A 533 26.53 12.56 0.16
C MET A 533 27.99 12.18 0.41
N ILE A 534 28.64 12.73 1.44
CA ILE A 534 29.97 12.27 1.89
C ILE A 534 29.92 10.81 2.35
N ALA A 535 28.91 10.42 3.14
CA ALA A 535 28.76 9.07 3.66
C ALA A 535 28.52 8.03 2.56
N ILE A 536 27.75 8.40 1.53
CA ILE A 536 27.52 7.60 0.33
C ILE A 536 28.86 7.35 -0.40
N LEU A 537 29.62 8.41 -0.70
CA LEU A 537 30.92 8.26 -1.37
C LEU A 537 31.95 7.47 -0.53
N ALA A 538 32.01 7.72 0.78
CA ALA A 538 32.87 6.99 1.71
C ALA A 538 32.51 5.50 1.76
N ASN A 539 31.21 5.17 1.76
CA ASN A 539 30.76 3.79 1.75
C ASN A 539 31.07 3.10 0.42
N LEU A 540 30.80 3.75 -0.73
CA LEU A 540 31.15 3.22 -2.05
C LEU A 540 32.65 2.95 -2.19
N ALA A 541 33.51 3.88 -1.76
CA ALA A 541 34.97 3.71 -1.80
C ALA A 541 35.49 2.60 -0.86
N SER A 542 34.78 2.33 0.23
CA SER A 542 35.05 1.23 1.16
C SER A 542 34.46 -0.12 0.73
N GLN A 543 33.45 -0.13 -0.15
CA GLN A 543 32.68 -1.33 -0.52
C GLN A 543 32.96 -1.81 -1.95
N VAL A 544 33.57 -0.99 -2.80
CA VAL A 544 33.87 -1.32 -4.20
C VAL A 544 35.35 -1.06 -4.48
N ASN A 545 36.12 -2.12 -4.69
CA ASN A 545 37.58 -2.07 -4.85
C ASN A 545 38.04 -1.04 -5.90
N TYR A 546 37.37 -0.98 -7.06
CA TYR A 546 37.68 0.00 -8.11
C TYR A 546 37.55 1.45 -7.61
N VAL A 547 36.53 1.76 -6.81
CA VAL A 547 36.29 3.11 -6.27
C VAL A 547 37.35 3.46 -5.22
N GLY A 548 37.70 2.52 -4.35
CA GLY A 548 38.78 2.69 -3.37
C GLY A 548 40.13 2.98 -4.03
N GLU A 549 40.51 2.22 -5.05
CA GLU A 549 41.75 2.46 -5.82
C GLU A 549 41.69 3.76 -6.64
N TYR A 550 40.52 4.13 -7.19
CA TYR A 550 40.33 5.42 -7.84
C TYR A 550 40.51 6.58 -6.87
N PHE A 551 40.00 6.48 -5.64
CA PHE A 551 40.17 7.49 -4.59
C PHE A 551 41.65 7.62 -4.19
N LYS A 552 42.38 6.52 -3.99
CA LYS A 552 43.83 6.54 -3.72
C LYS A 552 44.59 7.25 -4.85
N LYS A 553 44.35 6.85 -6.10
CA LYS A 553 45.00 7.40 -7.30
C LYS A 553 44.75 8.90 -7.48
N ASN A 554 43.56 9.37 -7.11
CA ASN A 554 43.13 10.77 -7.26
C ASN A 554 43.03 11.50 -5.91
N LYS A 555 43.84 11.13 -4.90
CA LYS A 555 43.74 11.61 -3.51
C LYS A 555 43.50 13.12 -3.39
N GLN A 556 44.23 13.95 -4.14
CA GLN A 556 44.12 15.42 -4.12
C GLN A 556 42.70 15.94 -4.44
N GLN A 557 41.88 15.20 -5.18
CA GLN A 557 40.50 15.56 -5.54
C GLN A 557 39.49 15.17 -4.44
N PHE A 558 39.76 14.11 -3.67
CA PHE A 558 38.77 13.50 -2.76
C PHE A 558 39.11 13.65 -1.26
N GLU A 559 40.34 14.02 -0.89
CA GLU A 559 40.74 14.26 0.51
C GLU A 559 39.93 15.40 1.16
N ILE A 560 39.40 16.33 0.37
CA ILE A 560 38.44 17.36 0.83
C ILE A 560 37.18 16.77 1.49
N LEU A 561 36.77 15.54 1.10
CA LEU A 561 35.64 14.85 1.73
C LEU A 561 35.97 14.44 3.17
N LEU A 562 37.20 13.99 3.44
CA LEU A 562 37.67 13.65 4.79
C LEU A 562 37.77 14.91 5.67
N TRP A 563 38.23 16.02 5.09
CA TRP A 563 38.27 17.32 5.78
C TRP A 563 36.86 17.82 6.13
N LYS A 564 35.94 17.90 5.15
CA LYS A 564 34.53 18.28 5.41
C LYS A 564 33.82 17.31 6.35
N ALA A 565 34.10 16.01 6.30
CA ALA A 565 33.58 15.04 7.27
C ALA A 565 34.00 15.38 8.70
N ARG A 566 35.27 15.78 8.91
CA ARG A 566 35.84 16.13 10.23
C ARG A 566 35.27 17.43 10.81
N GLU A 567 34.75 18.34 9.99
CA GLU A 567 34.10 19.59 10.46
C GLU A 567 32.85 19.37 11.33
N TYR A 568 32.26 18.16 11.35
CA TYR A 568 31.03 17.88 12.13
C TYR A 568 31.13 18.25 13.62
N LYS A 569 32.34 18.17 14.19
CA LYS A 569 32.63 18.53 15.59
C LYS A 569 32.40 20.01 15.90
N ASN A 570 32.37 20.86 14.87
CA ASN A 570 32.22 22.32 14.99
C ASN A 570 30.75 22.77 14.78
N ILE A 571 29.80 21.83 14.69
CA ILE A 571 28.39 22.10 14.41
C ILE A 571 27.57 21.95 15.70
N ASN A 572 27.22 23.08 16.30
CA ASN A 572 26.50 23.10 17.59
C ASN A 572 24.99 22.81 17.46
N TYR A 573 24.37 23.06 16.29
CA TYR A 573 22.92 22.91 16.06
C TYR A 573 22.59 22.53 14.59
N GLY A 574 21.40 21.97 14.35
CA GLY A 574 20.84 21.73 13.01
C GLY A 574 21.26 20.44 12.28
N LEU A 575 22.01 19.57 12.95
CA LEU A 575 22.44 18.27 12.41
C LEU A 575 21.47 17.15 12.82
N TYR A 576 20.66 16.69 11.87
CA TYR A 576 19.73 15.56 11.97
C TYR A 576 20.28 14.28 11.32
N PHE A 577 21.28 14.39 10.42
CA PHE A 577 21.94 13.21 9.84
C PHE A 577 22.73 12.44 10.93
N PRO A 578 22.62 11.09 11.02
CA PRO A 578 23.16 10.35 12.16
C PRO A 578 24.68 10.48 12.32
N VAL A 579 25.13 10.98 13.47
CA VAL A 579 26.56 11.19 13.78
C VAL A 579 27.38 9.90 13.65
N MET A 580 26.82 8.73 13.99
CA MET A 580 27.47 7.43 13.79
C MET A 580 27.79 7.14 12.30
N LYS A 581 26.93 7.59 11.36
CA LYS A 581 27.23 7.47 9.92
C LYS A 581 28.40 8.35 9.54
N ILE A 582 28.46 9.60 10.04
CA ILE A 582 29.59 10.51 9.81
C ILE A 582 30.89 9.92 10.36
N GLN A 583 30.86 9.37 11.58
CA GLN A 583 32.03 8.72 12.20
C GLN A 583 32.50 7.50 11.40
N LYS A 584 31.59 6.65 10.92
CA LYS A 584 31.91 5.55 9.99
C LYS A 584 32.53 6.09 8.70
N SER A 585 32.01 7.19 8.14
CA SER A 585 32.55 7.81 6.92
C SER A 585 33.98 8.33 7.12
N ILE A 586 34.26 8.95 8.27
CA ILE A 586 35.63 9.38 8.62
C ILE A 586 36.56 8.17 8.69
N GLN A 587 36.16 7.09 9.36
CA GLN A 587 36.96 5.85 9.43
C GLN A 587 37.23 5.25 8.04
N GLN A 588 36.19 5.19 7.18
CA GLN A 588 36.30 4.67 5.81
C GLN A 588 37.23 5.51 4.93
N LEU A 589 37.14 6.84 5.01
CA LEU A 589 38.02 7.73 4.23
C LEU A 589 39.44 7.81 4.80
N SER A 590 39.61 7.79 6.12
CA SER A 590 40.92 7.66 6.79
C SER A 590 41.67 6.42 6.30
N ALA A 591 41.02 5.25 6.29
CA ALA A 591 41.63 3.99 5.83
C ALA A 591 41.99 3.95 4.32
N ILE A 592 41.61 4.99 3.56
CA ILE A 592 41.91 5.14 2.12
C ILE A 592 42.99 6.20 1.88
N PHE A 593 43.00 7.30 2.66
CA PHE A 593 43.89 8.45 2.45
C PHE A 593 45.06 8.57 3.42
N GLU A 594 44.98 7.96 4.60
CA GLU A 594 46.00 8.04 5.65
C GLU A 594 46.75 6.68 5.71
N GLU A 595 48.09 6.72 5.71
CA GLU A 595 48.88 5.48 5.82
C GLU A 595 48.69 4.84 7.21
N PRO A 596 48.66 3.50 7.32
CA PRO A 596 48.62 2.85 8.63
C PRO A 596 49.90 3.20 9.41
N GLU A 597 49.74 3.73 10.61
CA GLU A 597 50.87 4.06 11.49
C GLU A 597 51.77 2.82 11.67
N LYS A 598 53.07 2.98 11.38
CA LYS A 598 54.04 1.92 11.66
C LYS A 598 54.04 1.67 13.18
N PRO A 599 53.88 0.41 13.64
CA PRO A 599 53.74 0.15 15.07
C PRO A 599 54.97 0.65 15.82
N ILE A 600 54.73 1.55 16.77
CA ILE A 600 55.77 2.09 17.65
C ILE A 600 56.32 0.92 18.47
N ILE A 601 57.61 0.65 18.34
CA ILE A 601 58.30 -0.37 19.14
C ILE A 601 58.34 0.12 20.59
N GLN A 602 57.38 -0.37 21.40
CA GLN A 602 57.42 -0.18 22.84
C GLN A 602 58.59 -0.97 23.41
N PHE A 603 59.59 -0.25 23.93
CA PHE A 603 60.56 -0.84 24.82
C PHE A 603 59.87 -1.15 26.15
N SER A 604 59.77 -2.45 26.46
CA SER A 604 59.41 -2.91 27.79
C SER A 604 60.61 -2.73 28.72
N ASP A 605 60.40 -2.11 29.88
CA ASP A 605 61.17 -2.44 31.08
C ASP A 605 60.27 -2.37 32.31
N GLU A 606 60.37 -3.38 33.16
CA GLU A 606 59.52 -3.56 34.35
C GLU A 606 60.14 -2.86 35.57
N LYS A 607 59.31 -2.33 36.49
CA LYS A 607 59.19 -2.88 37.87
C LYS A 607 58.29 -2.08 38.82
N CYS A 608 58.00 -2.74 39.95
CA CYS A 608 57.43 -2.25 41.21
C CYS A 608 55.94 -1.89 41.21
N ASN A 609 55.15 -2.93 41.48
CA ASN A 609 53.85 -2.90 42.16
C ASN A 609 53.92 -2.20 43.54
N GLN A 610 52.72 -2.06 44.16
CA GLN A 610 52.43 -1.63 45.55
C GLN A 610 52.42 -0.09 45.71
N MET A 611 51.38 0.54 46.29
CA MET A 611 50.33 0.05 47.21
C MET A 611 48.94 0.68 46.95
N VAL A 612 47.94 0.32 47.74
CA VAL A 612 46.55 0.83 47.70
C VAL A 612 46.17 1.33 49.11
N GLN A 613 45.20 2.26 49.20
CA GLN A 613 44.65 2.85 50.45
C GLN A 613 45.63 3.85 51.11
N GLU A 614 45.20 4.89 51.86
CA GLU A 614 43.87 5.25 52.38
C GLU A 614 43.74 6.79 52.61
N GLU A 615 42.52 7.32 52.68
CA GLU A 615 42.20 8.68 53.20
C GLU A 615 42.09 8.62 54.75
N PRO A 616 42.39 9.69 55.53
CA PRO A 616 41.48 10.86 55.63
C PRO A 616 42.10 12.25 56.00
N GLU A 617 41.20 13.25 56.04
CA GLU A 617 41.29 14.60 56.63
C GLU A 617 41.32 14.63 58.19
N PRO A 618 41.38 15.80 58.88
CA PRO A 618 42.20 17.01 58.72
C PRO A 618 42.80 17.50 60.08
N GLU A 619 42.84 18.83 60.30
CA GLU A 619 43.26 19.65 61.47
C GLU A 619 44.72 20.19 61.42
N ASP A 620 45.01 21.50 61.25
CA ASP A 620 44.76 22.71 62.09
C ASP A 620 45.92 22.96 63.09
N SER A 621 46.50 24.16 63.32
CA SER A 621 46.51 25.48 62.63
C SER A 621 47.70 26.32 63.13
N ASN A 622 48.17 27.34 62.37
CA ASN A 622 48.24 28.77 62.78
C ASN A 622 49.17 29.68 61.93
N LEU A 623 48.87 30.99 62.02
CA LEU A 623 49.65 32.18 61.62
C LEU A 623 49.89 32.45 60.10
N GLN A 624 49.79 33.69 59.59
CA GLN A 624 48.88 34.84 59.83
C GLN A 624 49.20 35.96 58.82
N VAL A 625 48.17 36.67 58.29
CA VAL A 625 48.22 38.10 57.84
C VAL A 625 49.11 38.37 56.57
N ILE A 626 48.75 39.15 55.53
CA ILE A 626 47.81 40.28 55.29
C ILE A 626 46.83 39.96 54.13
N HIS A 627 45.71 40.69 54.02
CA HIS A 627 44.65 40.53 53.02
C HIS A 627 44.13 41.90 52.49
N LEU A 628 43.35 41.89 51.39
CA LEU A 628 42.55 43.00 50.79
C LEU A 628 43.35 44.12 50.04
N ILE A 629 42.83 44.82 49.02
CA ILE A 629 41.49 44.96 48.38
C ILE A 629 41.74 45.16 46.84
N GLN A 630 41.11 44.46 45.89
CA GLN A 630 39.72 44.52 45.36
C GLN A 630 39.38 45.82 44.57
N GLN A 631 38.98 45.72 43.29
CA GLN A 631 37.75 46.29 42.67
C GLN A 631 37.78 46.40 41.13
N ASN A 632 36.60 46.62 40.55
CA ASN A 632 36.26 46.67 39.12
C ASN A 632 35.96 48.11 38.64
N GLU A 633 35.83 48.24 37.32
CA GLU A 633 34.96 49.20 36.59
C GLU A 633 35.29 50.70 36.48
N ILE A 634 35.49 51.11 35.22
CA ILE A 634 34.89 52.27 34.53
C ILE A 634 35.09 53.67 35.14
N ASN A 635 35.81 54.54 34.41
CA ASN A 635 35.32 55.92 34.21
C ASN A 635 35.84 56.63 32.94
N TYR A 636 35.25 57.81 32.70
CA TYR A 636 35.14 58.56 31.44
C TYR A 636 36.33 59.48 31.02
N THR A 637 36.12 60.17 29.87
CA THR A 637 36.62 61.51 29.45
C THR A 637 37.98 61.72 28.75
N GLN A 638 37.90 61.86 27.41
CA GLN A 638 38.29 63.02 26.57
C GLN A 638 39.68 63.69 26.64
N THR A 639 40.39 63.64 25.50
CA THR A 639 40.94 64.78 24.71
C THR A 639 41.00 64.33 23.22
N LYS A 640 40.49 65.07 22.22
CA LYS A 640 41.00 66.31 21.56
C LYS A 640 42.32 66.09 20.80
N ASP A 641 42.48 66.39 19.50
CA ASP A 641 41.60 66.92 18.41
C ASP A 641 42.01 66.20 17.07
N ASP A 642 41.69 66.55 15.80
CA ASP A 642 41.06 67.73 15.17
C ASP A 642 40.52 67.43 13.74
N SER A 643 39.92 68.46 13.11
CA SER A 643 39.77 68.74 11.66
C SER A 643 38.91 67.84 10.73
N MET A 644 37.72 68.38 10.40
CA MET A 644 37.19 68.64 9.04
C MET A 644 36.66 67.46 8.16
N ASP A 645 35.61 67.63 7.33
CA ASP A 645 34.76 68.81 7.08
C ASP A 645 33.28 68.47 6.77
N ASN A 646 32.45 69.51 6.68
CA ASN A 646 31.00 69.52 6.59
C ASN A 646 30.43 69.09 5.22
N ASN A 647 29.28 68.38 5.20
CA ASN A 647 27.97 69.02 4.98
C ASN A 647 26.78 68.03 4.95
N ASN A 648 25.64 68.49 5.46
CA ASN A 648 24.28 67.97 5.26
C ASN A 648 23.50 69.09 4.46
N PRO A 649 22.14 69.15 4.27
CA PRO A 649 21.06 68.46 5.00
C PRO A 649 19.84 68.00 4.15
N SER A 650 18.86 67.41 4.85
CA SER A 650 17.39 67.55 4.62
C SER A 650 16.77 66.91 3.35
N ASP A 651 15.48 66.51 3.32
CA ASP A 651 14.45 66.32 4.36
C ASP A 651 13.27 65.50 3.76
N ARG A 652 12.50 64.77 4.59
CA ARG A 652 11.04 64.47 4.40
C ARG A 652 10.64 63.59 3.19
N GLU A 653 9.41 63.07 3.04
CA GLU A 653 8.28 62.77 3.95
C GLU A 653 7.49 61.56 3.37
N ASN A 654 6.74 60.83 4.22
CA ASN A 654 5.64 59.92 3.82
C ASN A 654 4.31 60.74 3.77
N PRO A 655 3.14 60.27 3.24
CA PRO A 655 2.72 58.86 3.03
C PRO A 655 1.82 58.55 1.79
N SER A 656 1.36 57.28 1.72
CA SER A 656 0.00 56.79 1.38
C SER A 656 -0.64 56.85 -0.03
N ASP A 657 -1.39 55.77 -0.29
CA ASP A 657 -2.74 55.67 -0.88
C ASP A 657 -2.97 55.41 -2.39
N ARG A 658 -3.78 54.36 -2.65
CA ARG A 658 -4.74 54.16 -3.77
C ARG A 658 -4.18 53.79 -5.16
N GLU A 659 -4.91 53.11 -6.05
CA GLU A 659 -6.18 52.35 -5.97
C GLU A 659 -6.20 51.26 -7.06
N ASN A 660 -6.89 50.13 -6.83
CA ASN A 660 -7.36 49.20 -7.87
C ASN A 660 -8.64 49.78 -8.51
N PRO A 661 -9.07 49.48 -9.77
CA PRO A 661 -9.52 48.10 -10.10
C PRO A 661 -9.61 47.66 -11.60
N THR A 662 -9.85 46.34 -11.83
CA THR A 662 -10.70 45.72 -12.90
C THR A 662 -10.39 45.97 -14.41
N ASP A 663 -10.82 45.14 -15.40
CA ASP A 663 -11.76 44.00 -15.42
C ASP A 663 -11.51 43.00 -16.59
N GLN A 664 -12.24 41.86 -16.58
CA GLN A 664 -12.89 41.06 -17.67
C GLN A 664 -12.53 41.29 -19.18
N LEU A 665 -12.76 40.42 -20.19
CA LEU A 665 -13.22 39.02 -20.50
C LEU A 665 -13.02 38.83 -22.04
N SER A 666 -13.25 37.73 -22.78
CA SER A 666 -13.55 36.29 -22.58
C SER A 666 -13.51 35.57 -23.95
N GLU A 667 -13.08 34.29 -24.00
CA GLU A 667 -13.65 33.23 -24.87
C GLU A 667 -13.18 31.83 -24.40
#